data_AF-A0A5E4M077-F1
#
_entry.id   AF-A0A5E4M077-F1
#
_cell.length_a   1.000
_cell.length_b   1.000
_cell.length_c   1.000
_cell.angle_alpha   90.00
_cell.angle_beta   90.00
_cell.angle_gamma   90.00
#
_symmetry.space_group_name_H-M   'P 1'
#
loop_
_entity.id
_entity.type
_entity.pdbx_description
1 polymer ?
#
loop_
_entity_poly.entity_id
_entity_poly.type
_entity_poly.pdbx_seq_one_letter_code
_entity_poly.pdbx_strand_id
1 'polypeptide(L)'
;MGASQVALAALELGKQHELCLQLRDTQNAEYLGEIYLDVTLTPQSREEREQSLQKTGKMSEMGRKYKCQVWSSVVTIVLIKIKHFSIADGLCDPYVRFRLGGEKYKSKSSNRMPTPTWPEQFDLHLFDDQTQDLEINVCAKDRSREEIVASTVIDLSKLERERTHKIKHKFNGGDGGGGGGGSGSGGEIPHKTAASGVLYLLLTISGTSTIEMITDLSDYDREITEQEHIREKYSVRRTFCDLRDVGVLTVRVYKALGLTSADLCGKSDPFCVLELVNARLQTHTEYKTLSPTWDKIFMFNIRDINSVLEVTVFDEDPDYKVEFLGKVAIPLLSVNNGVQKWYPLKDKKLMTRAKGNNPKILLELRLVWNPIRAFIRTLNPKEEKYMHQEIKFKRQTLIRNVMRLKDLVLWAIDIGKYFEYWVEWESPMHTILVLIAFVLACQFFEPYMAPIALLLVFLRYYVARTWGALKVSDDDYEQQIDEDDQQEDRDDDQEDDKSKEEKKSLKERLSAVQEVTQLVQNTIGEIASFGEKIKNLLDFSVPFLSYLAVLLLVGVTIVLYYIPIRYLIMGWGINKFTRKILRPNTIPNNELLDLLSRVPDNEEKIYYKEMRTNDSADGGSGGGDKSNKETKRKQKL
;
A
#
# COMPACT_ATOMS: atom_id res chain seq x y z
N MET A 1 58.53 -22.95 -0.91
CA MET A 1 57.70 -21.83 -0.39
C MET A 1 57.87 -21.82 1.12
N GLY A 2 58.23 -20.68 1.72
CA GLY A 2 58.47 -20.60 3.16
C GLY A 2 57.19 -20.82 3.97
N ALA A 3 57.24 -21.72 4.95
CA ALA A 3 56.13 -21.99 5.86
C ALA A 3 56.58 -21.86 7.32
N SER A 4 55.68 -21.42 8.19
CA SER A 4 55.87 -21.36 9.64
C SER A 4 54.55 -21.69 10.34
N GLN A 5 54.60 -22.25 11.54
CA GLN A 5 53.42 -22.68 12.30
C GLN A 5 53.31 -21.85 13.59
N VAL A 6 52.09 -21.42 13.90
CA VAL A 6 51.78 -20.67 15.13
C VAL A 6 50.89 -21.53 16.01
N ALA A 7 51.32 -21.80 17.24
CA ALA A 7 50.50 -22.46 18.24
C ALA A 7 49.50 -21.46 18.83
N LEU A 8 48.22 -21.58 18.45
CA LEU A 8 47.15 -20.68 18.92
C LEU A 8 46.97 -20.70 20.45
N ALA A 9 47.37 -21.79 21.12
CA ALA A 9 47.32 -21.92 22.58
C ALA A 9 48.26 -20.95 23.33
N ALA A 10 49.26 -20.38 22.64
CA ALA A 10 50.19 -19.42 23.23
C ALA A 10 49.68 -17.97 23.19
N LEU A 11 48.53 -17.71 22.55
CA LEU A 11 47.96 -16.37 22.37
C LEU A 11 46.82 -16.13 23.36
N GLU A 12 46.86 -15.00 24.08
CA GLU A 12 45.73 -14.59 24.93
C GLU A 12 44.59 -13.98 24.09
N LEU A 13 43.35 -14.38 24.41
CA LEU A 13 42.13 -13.87 23.78
C LEU A 13 42.02 -12.35 23.93
N GLY A 14 41.79 -11.65 22.82
CA GLY A 14 41.50 -10.21 22.79
C GLY A 14 42.71 -9.29 23.02
N LYS A 15 43.94 -9.81 23.12
CA LYS A 15 45.17 -9.01 23.15
C LYS A 15 45.96 -9.16 21.86
N GLN A 16 46.50 -8.05 21.36
CA GLN A 16 47.40 -8.02 20.20
C GLN A 16 48.77 -8.55 20.63
N HIS A 17 49.28 -9.54 19.91
CA HIS A 17 50.63 -10.09 20.12
C HIS A 17 51.45 -9.90 18.85
N GLU A 18 52.65 -9.35 19.01
CA GLU A 18 53.65 -9.26 17.95
C GLU A 18 54.43 -10.58 17.91
N LEU A 19 54.31 -11.32 16.82
CA LEU A 19 55.00 -12.60 16.59
C LEU A 19 56.09 -12.44 15.54
N CYS A 20 57.31 -12.85 15.87
CA CYS A 20 58.37 -13.05 14.90
C CYS A 20 58.42 -14.53 14.50
N LEU A 21 58.09 -14.83 13.25
CA LEU A 21 58.06 -16.19 12.71
C LEU A 21 59.19 -16.41 11.71
N GLN A 22 60.02 -17.42 11.96
CA GLN A 22 61.03 -17.85 11.01
C GLN A 22 60.39 -18.72 9.93
N LEU A 23 60.62 -18.36 8.66
CA LEU A 23 60.17 -19.11 7.50
C LEU A 23 61.18 -20.20 7.17
N ARG A 24 60.72 -21.44 7.03
CA ARG A 24 61.53 -22.57 6.59
C ARG A 24 60.99 -23.15 5.29
N ASP A 25 61.87 -23.62 4.41
CA ASP A 25 61.42 -24.31 3.21
C ASP A 25 60.78 -25.65 3.55
N THR A 26 59.69 -25.98 2.85
CA THR A 26 58.84 -27.13 3.14
C THR A 26 59.51 -28.47 2.83
N GLN A 27 60.61 -28.48 2.05
CA GLN A 27 61.29 -29.69 1.61
C GLN A 27 62.69 -29.85 2.24
N ASN A 28 63.46 -28.76 2.38
CA ASN A 28 64.86 -28.83 2.81
C ASN A 28 65.19 -28.13 4.14
N ALA A 29 64.19 -27.59 4.85
CA ALA A 29 64.37 -26.89 6.13
C ALA A 29 65.41 -25.75 6.11
N GLU A 30 65.75 -25.23 4.93
CA GLU A 30 66.59 -24.05 4.79
C GLU A 30 65.87 -22.80 5.31
N TYR A 31 66.64 -21.94 5.96
CA TYR A 31 66.15 -20.68 6.51
C TYR A 31 65.90 -19.67 5.38
N LEU A 32 64.66 -19.18 5.28
CA LEU A 32 64.20 -18.30 4.21
C LEU A 32 63.88 -16.86 4.68
N GLY A 33 64.19 -16.53 5.93
CA GLY A 33 63.95 -15.21 6.54
C GLY A 33 62.95 -15.23 7.69
N GLU A 34 62.65 -14.06 8.24
CA GLU A 34 61.68 -13.88 9.33
C GLU A 34 60.55 -12.95 8.87
N ILE A 35 59.34 -13.20 9.39
CA ILE A 35 58.16 -12.37 9.19
C ILE A 35 57.66 -11.91 10.56
N TYR A 36 57.35 -10.62 10.66
CA TYR A 36 56.68 -10.03 11.82
C TYR A 36 55.18 -9.95 11.56
N LEU A 37 54.38 -10.50 12.47
CA LEU A 37 52.92 -10.51 12.38
C LEU A 37 52.30 -10.00 13.68
N ASP A 38 51.34 -9.11 13.53
CA ASP A 38 50.47 -8.72 14.62
C ASP A 38 49.23 -9.60 14.59
N VAL A 39 49.11 -10.51 15.56
CA VAL A 39 48.03 -11.50 15.62
C VAL A 39 47.15 -11.23 16.83
N THR A 40 45.84 -11.11 16.57
CA THR A 40 44.81 -10.95 17.61
C THR A 40 43.83 -12.11 17.53
N LEU A 41 43.78 -12.91 18.59
CA LEU A 41 42.87 -14.05 18.68
C LEU A 41 41.47 -13.58 19.12
N THR A 42 40.45 -13.81 18.28
CA THR A 42 39.04 -13.47 18.56
C THR A 42 38.17 -14.73 18.57
N PRO A 43 37.26 -14.90 19.55
CA PRO A 43 36.39 -16.06 19.62
C PRO A 43 35.31 -15.99 18.53
N GLN A 44 34.98 -17.13 17.93
CA GLN A 44 34.00 -17.25 16.84
C GLN A 44 32.54 -17.28 17.34
N SER A 45 32.32 -17.51 18.66
CA SER A 45 30.97 -17.55 19.24
C SER A 45 30.46 -16.15 19.62
N ARG A 46 29.20 -15.86 19.28
CA ARG A 46 28.56 -14.54 19.51
C ARG A 46 28.40 -14.22 21.00
N GLU A 47 28.13 -15.24 21.82
CA GLU A 47 27.88 -15.10 23.26
C GLU A 47 29.15 -14.75 24.05
N GLU A 48 30.32 -15.28 23.68
CA GLU A 48 31.58 -14.97 24.38
C GLU A 48 32.17 -13.63 23.95
N ARG A 49 31.92 -13.19 22.71
CA ARG A 49 32.28 -11.85 22.21
C ARG A 49 31.57 -10.75 22.99
N GLU A 50 30.30 -10.96 23.33
CA GLU A 50 29.51 -10.02 24.14
C GLU A 50 30.03 -9.96 25.59
N GLN A 51 30.46 -11.08 26.15
CA GLN A 51 31.07 -11.13 27.49
C GLN A 51 32.47 -10.49 27.55
N SER A 52 33.27 -10.58 26.49
CA SER A 52 34.59 -9.92 26.45
C SER A 52 34.48 -8.40 26.33
N LEU A 53 33.48 -7.90 25.59
CA LEU A 53 33.18 -6.47 25.47
C LEU A 53 32.66 -5.85 26.78
N GLN A 54 31.96 -6.64 27.61
CA GLN A 54 31.50 -6.18 28.93
C GLN A 54 32.62 -6.01 29.95
N LYS A 55 33.74 -6.74 29.83
CA LYS A 55 34.84 -6.66 30.81
C LYS A 55 35.79 -5.47 30.60
N THR A 56 35.79 -4.81 29.45
CA THR A 56 36.74 -3.74 29.11
C THR A 56 36.17 -2.32 29.10
N GLY A 57 34.88 -2.10 29.39
CA GLY A 57 34.27 -0.77 29.35
C GLY A 57 33.99 -0.13 30.71
N LYS A 58 34.96 0.59 31.29
CA LYS A 58 34.68 1.58 32.36
C LYS A 58 34.46 2.97 31.75
N MET A 59 33.25 3.50 32.00
CA MET A 59 32.84 4.91 31.95
C MET A 59 33.03 5.65 30.61
N SER A 60 31.97 5.65 29.77
CA SER A 60 31.46 6.77 28.94
C SER A 60 30.55 6.30 27.76
N GLU A 61 30.07 5.04 27.76
CA GLU A 61 29.35 4.46 26.61
C GLU A 61 27.82 4.43 26.69
N MET A 62 27.21 4.93 27.78
CA MET A 62 25.75 4.81 27.94
C MET A 62 24.96 5.58 26.87
N GLY A 63 25.53 6.65 26.31
CA GLY A 63 24.93 7.42 25.21
C GLY A 63 25.17 6.84 23.80
N ARG A 64 26.15 5.95 23.63
CA ARG A 64 26.46 5.30 22.34
C ARG A 64 25.77 3.94 22.18
N LYS A 65 25.48 3.23 23.28
CA LYS A 65 24.79 1.92 23.23
C LYS A 65 23.42 1.97 22.53
N TYR A 66 22.65 3.03 22.70
CA TYR A 66 21.32 3.16 22.07
C TYR A 66 21.37 3.33 20.55
N LYS A 67 22.51 3.72 19.95
CA LYS A 67 22.63 3.91 18.49
C LYS A 67 23.03 2.66 17.71
N CYS A 68 23.46 1.60 18.39
CA CYS A 68 23.95 0.37 17.74
C CYS A 68 23.19 -0.89 18.16
N GLN A 69 22.11 -0.75 18.93
CA GLN A 69 21.27 -1.88 19.27
C GLN A 69 20.37 -2.19 18.07
N VAL A 70 20.41 -3.44 17.60
CA VAL A 70 19.50 -3.92 16.55
C VAL A 70 18.15 -4.14 17.22
N TRP A 71 17.10 -3.51 16.68
CA TRP A 71 15.75 -3.70 17.20
C TRP A 71 15.21 -5.09 16.82
N SER A 72 14.28 -5.59 17.63
CA SER A 72 13.66 -6.90 17.45
C SER A 72 12.53 -6.87 16.42
N SER A 73 11.80 -5.75 16.36
CA SER A 73 10.61 -5.54 15.54
C SER A 73 10.27 -4.05 15.45
N VAL A 74 9.39 -3.71 14.51
CA VAL A 74 8.89 -2.35 14.29
C VAL A 74 7.40 -2.29 14.54
N VAL A 75 7.00 -1.32 15.33
CA VAL A 75 5.62 -1.01 15.71
C VAL A 75 5.12 0.15 14.85
N THR A 76 4.33 -0.17 13.84
CA THR A 76 3.66 0.82 13.00
C THR A 76 2.34 1.24 13.64
N ILE A 77 2.19 2.54 13.89
CA ILE A 77 1.01 3.18 14.45
C ILE A 77 0.37 4.07 13.38
N VAL A 78 -0.85 3.76 12.96
CA VAL A 78 -1.66 4.66 12.14
C VAL A 78 -2.69 5.32 13.03
N LEU A 79 -2.45 6.58 13.39
CA LEU A 79 -3.45 7.40 14.06
C LEU A 79 -4.57 7.70 13.06
N ILE A 80 -5.83 7.66 13.49
CA ILE A 80 -6.97 7.94 12.59
C ILE A 80 -7.71 9.17 13.12
N LYS A 81 -8.36 9.02 14.27
CA LYS A 81 -9.20 10.07 14.85
C LYS A 81 -9.55 9.79 16.30
N ILE A 82 -9.97 10.85 17.00
CA ILE A 82 -10.67 10.75 18.27
C ILE A 82 -12.12 11.21 18.06
N LYS A 83 -13.09 10.40 18.50
CA LYS A 83 -14.51 10.79 18.49
C LYS A 83 -14.98 11.20 19.87
N HIS A 84 -15.97 12.09 19.89
CA HIS A 84 -16.59 12.60 21.12
C HIS A 84 -15.55 13.20 22.06
N PHE A 85 -14.57 13.92 21.52
CA PHE A 85 -13.50 14.50 22.30
C PHE A 85 -13.97 15.84 22.86
N SER A 86 -14.11 15.91 24.19
CA SER A 86 -14.44 17.14 24.90
C SER A 86 -13.20 17.68 25.60
N ILE A 87 -12.76 18.87 25.23
CA ILE A 87 -11.70 19.61 25.92
C ILE A 87 -12.39 20.67 26.80
N ALA A 88 -11.85 20.94 27.99
CA ALA A 88 -12.34 22.05 28.80
C ALA A 88 -12.11 23.41 28.11
N ASP A 89 -12.96 24.38 28.43
CA ASP A 89 -12.97 25.71 27.81
C ASP A 89 -11.59 26.37 27.89
N GLY A 90 -11.02 26.71 26.72
CA GLY A 90 -9.79 27.49 26.58
C GLY A 90 -8.60 26.76 25.96
N LEU A 91 -8.59 25.43 25.86
CA LEU A 91 -7.53 24.70 25.16
C LEU A 91 -7.89 24.46 23.68
N CYS A 92 -6.96 24.82 22.80
CA CYS A 92 -7.06 24.64 21.35
C CYS A 92 -6.03 23.60 20.86
N ASP A 93 -6.17 23.14 19.63
CA ASP A 93 -5.14 22.41 18.87
C ASP A 93 -4.62 21.11 19.52
N PRO A 94 -5.50 20.11 19.77
CA PRO A 94 -5.06 18.81 20.28
C PRO A 94 -4.03 18.13 19.36
N TYR A 95 -3.15 17.34 19.97
CA TYR A 95 -2.21 16.45 19.30
C TYR A 95 -1.91 15.23 20.18
N VAL A 96 -1.34 14.19 19.59
CA VAL A 96 -1.03 12.94 20.27
C VAL A 96 0.47 12.74 20.35
N ARG A 97 0.95 12.32 21.51
CA ARG A 97 2.33 11.88 21.74
C ARG A 97 2.35 10.37 21.98
N PHE A 98 3.22 9.70 21.26
CA PHE A 98 3.51 8.28 21.42
C PHE A 98 4.85 8.14 22.13
N ARG A 99 4.95 7.19 23.06
CA ARG A 99 6.21 6.79 23.67
C ARG A 99 6.27 5.28 23.78
N LEU A 100 7.35 4.71 23.28
CA LEU A 100 7.68 3.30 23.40
C LEU A 100 9.15 3.21 23.85
N GLY A 101 9.37 2.76 25.09
CA GLY A 101 10.69 2.78 25.71
C GLY A 101 11.36 4.16 25.63
N GLY A 102 12.49 4.24 24.90
CA GLY A 102 13.25 5.49 24.70
C GLY A 102 12.70 6.39 23.59
N GLU A 103 11.91 5.87 22.65
CA GLU A 103 11.43 6.62 21.49
C GLU A 103 10.20 7.46 21.81
N LYS A 104 10.15 8.68 21.28
CA LYS A 104 9.06 9.64 21.49
C LYS A 104 8.70 10.30 20.17
N TYR A 105 7.44 10.15 19.76
CA TYR A 105 6.89 10.78 18.57
C TYR A 105 5.72 11.70 18.92
N LYS A 106 5.51 12.74 18.10
CA LYS A 106 4.44 13.72 18.26
C LYS A 106 3.74 13.93 16.92
N SER A 107 2.41 13.85 16.93
CA SER A 107 1.57 14.16 15.77
C SER A 107 1.48 15.67 15.50
N LYS A 108 1.01 16.04 14.31
CA LYS A 108 0.62 17.44 14.06
C LYS A 108 -0.58 17.82 14.95
N SER A 109 -0.73 19.12 15.18
CA SER A 109 -1.92 19.66 15.85
C SER A 109 -3.12 19.64 14.88
N SER A 110 -4.30 19.28 15.39
CA SER A 110 -5.54 19.28 14.60
C SER A 110 -6.51 20.33 15.12
N ASN A 111 -7.04 21.16 14.21
CA ASN A 111 -7.99 22.22 14.55
C ASN A 111 -9.45 21.79 14.31
N ARG A 112 -9.69 20.54 13.90
CA ARG A 112 -11.03 20.02 13.56
C ARG A 112 -11.72 19.43 14.80
N MET A 113 -12.46 20.26 15.54
CA MET A 113 -13.25 19.84 16.69
C MET A 113 -14.73 19.59 16.31
N PRO A 114 -15.48 18.71 17.02
CA PRO A 114 -15.13 17.88 18.20
C PRO A 114 -14.56 16.49 17.85
N THR A 115 -14.22 16.25 16.58
CA THR A 115 -13.66 14.98 16.11
C THR A 115 -12.34 15.20 15.38
N PRO A 116 -11.23 15.41 16.11
CA PRO A 116 -9.95 15.64 15.48
C PRO A 116 -9.49 14.38 14.74
N THR A 117 -8.99 14.58 13.53
CA THR A 117 -8.51 13.55 12.62
C THR A 117 -7.04 13.80 12.31
N TRP A 118 -6.23 12.75 12.38
CA TRP A 118 -4.81 12.77 12.05
C TRP A 118 -4.48 11.53 11.25
N PRO A 119 -4.63 11.53 9.92
CA PRO A 119 -4.16 10.42 9.09
C PRO A 119 -2.63 10.47 9.02
N GLU A 120 -1.99 10.09 10.12
CA GLU A 120 -0.54 10.09 10.30
C GLU A 120 -0.06 8.69 10.72
N GLN A 121 1.07 8.30 10.16
CA GLN A 121 1.76 7.05 10.47
C GLN A 121 3.05 7.34 11.23
N PHE A 122 3.32 6.53 12.23
CA PHE A 122 4.54 6.55 13.02
C PHE A 122 5.09 5.13 13.07
N ASP A 123 6.38 4.98 12.85
CA ASP A 123 7.09 3.70 12.98
C ASP A 123 8.04 3.83 14.17
N LEU A 124 7.86 2.97 15.18
CA LEU A 124 8.66 2.93 16.40
C LEU A 124 9.40 1.61 16.50
N HIS A 125 10.64 1.61 16.97
CA HIS A 125 11.46 0.42 17.11
C HIS A 125 11.28 -0.22 18.49
N LEU A 126 11.01 -1.52 18.50
CA LEU A 126 10.89 -2.32 19.73
C LEU A 126 12.16 -3.13 19.96
N PHE A 127 12.76 -2.97 21.14
CA PHE A 127 13.98 -3.68 21.55
C PHE A 127 13.65 -4.74 22.61
N ASP A 128 14.40 -5.84 22.63
CA ASP A 128 14.14 -6.99 23.53
C ASP A 128 14.32 -6.66 25.03
N ASP A 129 15.08 -5.62 25.35
CA ASP A 129 15.38 -5.17 26.71
C ASP A 129 14.40 -4.10 27.24
N GLN A 130 13.40 -3.71 26.44
CA GLN A 130 12.45 -2.66 26.79
C GLN A 130 11.07 -3.21 27.19
N THR A 131 10.36 -2.43 28.01
CA THR A 131 8.95 -2.70 28.33
C THR A 131 8.09 -2.61 27.07
N GLN A 132 7.25 -3.61 26.81
CA GLN A 132 6.34 -3.66 25.64
C GLN A 132 5.08 -2.79 25.83
N ASP A 133 5.16 -1.72 26.61
CA ASP A 133 4.07 -0.82 26.92
C ASP A 133 4.14 0.43 26.02
N LEU A 134 3.16 0.59 25.15
CA LEU A 134 3.00 1.78 24.30
C LEU A 134 2.17 2.83 25.05
N GLU A 135 2.82 3.90 25.49
CA GLU A 135 2.16 5.05 26.11
C GLU A 135 1.64 6.02 25.03
N ILE A 136 0.36 6.39 25.13
CA ILE A 136 -0.30 7.32 24.24
C ILE A 136 -0.88 8.46 25.06
N ASN A 137 -0.37 9.67 24.86
CA ASN A 137 -0.77 10.86 25.58
C ASN A 137 -1.41 11.86 24.62
N VAL A 138 -2.66 12.24 24.85
CA VAL A 138 -3.33 13.32 24.13
C VAL A 138 -3.05 14.61 24.86
N CYS A 139 -2.33 15.51 24.21
CA CYS A 139 -2.02 16.84 24.72
C CYS A 139 -2.85 17.89 23.98
N ALA A 140 -3.17 18.98 24.64
CA ALA A 140 -3.67 20.19 23.98
C ALA A 140 -2.82 21.38 24.39
N LYS A 141 -2.71 22.37 23.49
CA LYS A 141 -1.82 23.52 23.66
C LYS A 141 -2.63 24.80 23.62
N ASP A 142 -2.52 25.60 24.67
CA ASP A 142 -2.87 27.02 24.63
C ASP A 142 -1.59 27.86 24.50
N ARG A 143 -1.73 29.15 24.15
CA ARG A 143 -0.71 30.17 23.78
C ARG A 143 0.64 30.10 24.49
N SER A 144 0.74 29.50 25.68
CA SER A 144 2.01 29.10 26.32
C SER A 144 1.93 27.84 27.19
N ARG A 145 0.76 27.24 27.42
CA ARG A 145 0.56 26.13 28.35
C ARG A 145 0.19 24.86 27.61
N GLU A 146 0.94 23.80 27.87
CA GLU A 146 0.66 22.46 27.37
C GLU A 146 0.10 21.59 28.49
N GLU A 147 -1.04 20.96 28.26
CA GLU A 147 -1.69 20.08 29.23
C GLU A 147 -1.93 18.69 28.62
N ILE A 148 -1.67 17.65 29.40
CA ILE A 148 -2.03 16.27 29.04
C ILE A 148 -3.50 16.09 29.42
N VAL A 149 -4.34 16.00 28.40
CA VAL A 149 -5.80 15.96 28.52
C VAL A 149 -6.30 14.52 28.69
N ALA A 150 -5.60 13.55 28.07
CA ALA A 150 -5.87 12.13 28.26
C ALA A 150 -4.58 11.31 28.11
N SER A 151 -4.51 10.16 28.79
CA SER A 151 -3.39 9.22 28.71
C SER A 151 -3.92 7.80 28.69
N THR A 152 -3.33 6.94 27.88
CA THR A 152 -3.63 5.51 27.82
C THR A 152 -2.33 4.74 27.56
N VAL A 153 -2.30 3.48 28.02
CA VAL A 153 -1.18 2.57 27.82
C VAL A 153 -1.72 1.30 27.18
N ILE A 154 -1.07 0.85 26.11
CA ILE A 154 -1.41 -0.38 25.40
C ILE A 154 -0.24 -1.34 25.54
N ASP A 155 -0.51 -2.48 26.15
CA ASP A 155 0.43 -3.60 26.25
C ASP A 155 0.49 -4.34 24.90
N LEU A 156 1.65 -4.26 24.25
CA LEU A 156 1.89 -4.84 22.93
C LEU A 156 2.05 -6.37 22.97
N SER A 157 2.36 -6.96 24.12
CA SER A 157 2.52 -8.42 24.26
C SER A 157 1.23 -9.20 24.00
N LYS A 158 0.08 -8.53 24.17
CA LYS A 158 -1.26 -9.09 23.93
C LYS A 158 -1.67 -9.09 22.45
N LEU A 159 -0.90 -8.44 21.59
CA LEU A 159 -1.22 -8.33 20.16
C LEU A 159 -0.46 -9.40 19.38
N GLU A 160 -1.13 -10.02 18.41
CA GLU A 160 -0.48 -10.95 17.50
C GLU A 160 0.57 -10.21 16.64
N ARG A 161 1.75 -10.82 16.45
CA ARG A 161 2.76 -10.30 15.53
C ARG A 161 2.32 -10.54 14.08
N GLU A 162 2.87 -9.76 13.15
CA GLU A 162 2.60 -9.83 11.71
C GLU A 162 1.11 -9.66 11.33
N ARG A 163 0.36 -8.92 12.15
CA ARG A 163 -1.06 -8.62 11.93
C ARG A 163 -1.41 -7.20 12.34
N THR A 164 -2.18 -6.52 11.49
CA THR A 164 -2.71 -5.18 11.81
C THR A 164 -3.97 -5.27 12.67
N HIS A 165 -3.93 -4.64 13.84
CA HIS A 165 -5.00 -4.60 14.83
C HIS A 165 -5.74 -3.27 14.81
N LYS A 166 -7.07 -3.31 14.71
CA LYS A 166 -7.93 -2.12 14.84
C LYS A 166 -8.21 -1.85 16.32
N ILE A 167 -7.54 -0.87 16.91
CA ILE A 167 -7.70 -0.53 18.32
C ILE A 167 -8.73 0.58 18.48
N LYS A 168 -9.70 0.32 19.36
CA LYS A 168 -10.69 1.30 19.82
C LYS A 168 -10.55 1.43 21.33
N HIS A 169 -9.96 2.52 21.78
CA HIS A 169 -9.76 2.78 23.21
C HIS A 169 -10.66 3.92 23.68
N LYS A 170 -11.34 3.74 24.82
CA LYS A 170 -12.16 4.80 25.43
C LYS A 170 -11.36 5.47 26.54
N PHE A 171 -11.31 6.79 26.51
CA PHE A 171 -10.85 7.59 27.64
C PHE A 171 -12.03 7.74 28.61
N ASN A 172 -11.90 7.21 29.81
CA ASN A 172 -12.87 7.46 30.86
C ASN A 172 -12.54 8.79 31.54
N GLY A 173 -13.46 9.75 31.39
CA GLY A 173 -13.53 10.90 32.28
C GLY A 173 -13.78 10.40 33.70
N GLY A 174 -13.06 10.93 34.69
CA GLY A 174 -13.11 10.45 36.08
C GLY A 174 -14.53 10.28 36.59
N ASP A 175 -14.85 9.08 37.07
CA ASP A 175 -16.11 8.77 37.74
C ASP A 175 -16.03 9.31 39.18
N GLY A 176 -16.72 10.41 39.43
CA GLY A 176 -17.04 10.85 40.78
C GLY A 176 -18.24 10.06 41.29
N GLY A 177 -18.01 8.96 42.02
CA GLY A 177 -19.10 8.12 42.52
C GLY A 177 -18.71 7.04 43.54
N GLY A 178 -18.48 7.43 44.80
CA GLY A 178 -18.97 6.71 45.98
C GLY A 178 -18.11 5.60 46.63
N GLY A 179 -17.66 5.87 47.88
CA GLY A 179 -17.57 4.86 48.94
C GLY A 179 -16.19 4.63 49.58
N GLY A 180 -15.92 5.27 50.72
CA GLY A 180 -14.83 4.88 51.63
C GLY A 180 -14.23 6.05 52.41
N GLY A 181 -14.62 6.21 53.67
CA GLY A 181 -14.06 7.21 54.57
C GLY A 181 -12.59 6.97 54.89
N GLY A 182 -11.82 8.05 54.99
CA GLY A 182 -10.42 8.03 55.40
C GLY A 182 -9.83 9.44 55.42
N SER A 183 -9.79 10.06 56.59
CA SER A 183 -9.05 11.28 56.87
C SER A 183 -7.55 11.06 56.64
N GLY A 184 -6.91 11.86 55.81
CA GLY A 184 -5.46 11.83 55.61
C GLY A 184 -4.97 13.02 54.79
N SER A 185 -4.16 13.85 55.43
CA SER A 185 -3.55 15.09 54.93
C SER A 185 -2.49 14.86 53.85
N GLY A 186 -2.43 15.77 52.87
CA GLY A 186 -1.17 16.16 52.21
C GLY A 186 -1.02 15.71 50.75
N GLY A 187 -1.06 16.68 49.83
CA GLY A 187 -0.62 16.54 48.43
C GLY A 187 -1.69 16.93 47.43
N GLU A 188 -1.77 18.21 47.06
CA GLU A 188 -2.56 18.65 45.90
C GLU A 188 -1.97 18.07 44.61
N ILE A 189 -2.67 17.11 44.01
CA ILE A 189 -2.43 16.65 42.64
C ILE A 189 -3.14 17.66 41.70
N PRO A 190 -2.48 18.23 40.69
CA PRO A 190 -3.10 19.21 39.82
C PRO A 190 -4.27 18.56 39.06
N HIS A 191 -5.40 19.25 39.04
CA HIS A 191 -6.64 18.90 38.36
C HIS A 191 -6.40 18.16 37.03
N LYS A 192 -6.63 16.84 37.03
CA LYS A 192 -6.71 16.03 35.82
C LYS A 192 -8.05 16.33 35.17
N THR A 193 -8.09 17.27 34.23
CA THR A 193 -9.28 17.59 33.46
C THR A 193 -9.59 16.40 32.55
N ALA A 194 -10.49 15.52 32.99
CA ALA A 194 -10.66 14.23 32.37
C ALA A 194 -11.51 14.37 31.10
N ALA A 195 -10.86 14.39 29.93
CA ALA A 195 -11.57 14.36 28.67
C ALA A 195 -12.18 12.98 28.42
N SER A 196 -13.48 12.96 28.09
CA SER A 196 -14.11 11.80 27.49
C SER A 196 -13.80 11.77 25.99
N GLY A 197 -13.59 10.58 25.45
CA GLY A 197 -13.33 10.42 24.02
C GLY A 197 -13.04 8.97 23.65
N VAL A 198 -13.14 8.66 22.36
CA VAL A 198 -12.81 7.34 21.83
C VAL A 198 -11.72 7.48 20.78
N LEU A 199 -10.54 6.96 21.09
CA LEU A 199 -9.38 6.89 20.20
C LEU A 199 -9.53 5.72 19.22
N TYR A 200 -9.32 6.02 17.94
CA TYR A 200 -9.24 5.04 16.87
C TYR A 200 -7.84 5.09 16.26
N LEU A 201 -7.15 3.96 16.27
CA LEU A 201 -5.84 3.79 15.67
C LEU A 201 -5.65 2.35 15.16
N LEU A 202 -4.68 2.16 14.27
CA LEU A 202 -4.20 0.85 13.86
C LEU A 202 -2.82 0.61 14.47
N LEU A 203 -2.60 -0.57 15.05
CA LEU A 203 -1.29 -1.03 15.49
C LEU A 203 -0.88 -2.25 14.69
N THR A 204 0.35 -2.26 14.21
CA THR A 204 0.95 -3.43 13.57
C THR A 204 2.35 -3.64 14.11
N ILE A 205 2.64 -4.86 14.56
CA ILE A 205 3.97 -5.27 15.00
C ILE A 205 4.52 -6.18 13.90
N SER A 206 5.58 -5.75 13.21
CA SER A 206 6.16 -6.48 12.08
C SER A 206 7.68 -6.29 12.04
N GLY A 207 8.37 -6.80 11.01
CA GLY A 207 9.83 -6.68 10.91
C GLY A 207 10.59 -7.52 11.94
N THR A 208 9.97 -8.60 12.45
CA THR A 208 10.65 -9.53 13.35
C THR A 208 11.85 -10.19 12.68
N SER A 209 13.00 -10.13 13.36
CA SER A 209 14.27 -10.74 12.94
C SER A 209 14.49 -12.16 13.50
N THR A 210 13.64 -12.60 14.44
CA THR A 210 13.75 -13.92 15.05
C THR A 210 13.35 -15.01 14.06
N ILE A 211 14.33 -15.86 13.75
CA ILE A 211 14.25 -17.09 12.97
C ILE A 211 13.25 -18.05 13.67
N GLU A 212 11.96 -17.97 13.34
CA GLU A 212 11.02 -19.08 13.54
C GLU A 212 11.04 -19.99 12.30
N MET A 213 12.25 -20.34 11.84
CA MET A 213 12.46 -21.38 10.82
C MET A 213 13.42 -22.44 11.37
N ILE A 214 12.92 -23.26 12.28
CA ILE A 214 13.42 -24.63 12.36
C ILE A 214 12.53 -25.40 11.37
N THR A 215 13.12 -25.88 10.29
CA THR A 215 12.43 -26.70 9.29
C THR A 215 12.39 -28.13 9.82
N ASP A 216 11.33 -28.48 10.55
CA ASP A 216 11.09 -29.86 10.97
C ASP A 216 10.04 -30.51 10.05
N LEU A 217 10.10 -31.84 9.89
CA LEU A 217 9.17 -32.58 9.02
C LEU A 217 7.70 -32.37 9.44
N SER A 218 7.45 -32.05 10.71
CA SER A 218 6.13 -31.72 11.27
C SER A 218 5.53 -30.41 10.75
N ASP A 219 6.34 -29.47 10.26
CA ASP A 219 5.83 -28.19 9.77
C ASP A 219 5.18 -28.32 8.38
N TYR A 220 5.61 -29.30 7.57
CA TYR A 220 5.00 -29.59 6.27
C TYR A 220 3.56 -30.12 6.41
N ASP A 221 3.36 -31.10 7.31
CA ASP A 221 2.03 -31.63 7.61
C ASP A 221 1.12 -30.56 8.22
N ARG A 222 1.68 -29.63 9.01
CA ARG A 222 0.95 -28.48 9.54
C ARG A 222 0.55 -27.50 8.43
N GLU A 223 1.44 -27.19 7.48
CA GLU A 223 1.16 -26.31 6.35
C GLU A 223 0.01 -26.85 5.47
N ILE A 224 0.00 -28.16 5.18
CA ILE A 224 -1.08 -28.79 4.41
C ILE A 224 -2.40 -28.69 5.17
N THR A 225 -2.40 -29.06 6.45
CA THR A 225 -3.59 -29.04 7.29
C THR A 225 -4.17 -27.62 7.40
N GLU A 226 -3.33 -26.61 7.59
CA GLU A 226 -3.74 -25.20 7.63
C GLU A 226 -4.36 -24.75 6.31
N GLN A 227 -3.78 -25.15 5.18
CA GLN A 227 -4.33 -24.84 3.85
C GLN A 227 -5.71 -25.46 3.62
N GLU A 228 -5.91 -26.71 4.06
CA GLU A 228 -7.21 -27.36 3.97
C GLU A 228 -8.25 -26.64 4.84
N HIS A 229 -7.90 -26.28 6.08
CA HIS A 229 -8.77 -25.51 6.96
C HIS A 229 -9.14 -24.15 6.37
N ILE A 230 -8.19 -23.44 5.76
CA ILE A 230 -8.43 -22.18 5.05
C ILE A 230 -9.39 -22.40 3.87
N ARG A 231 -9.16 -23.45 3.07
CA ARG A 231 -10.01 -23.77 1.92
C ARG A 231 -11.43 -24.13 2.32
N GLU A 232 -11.60 -24.87 3.41
CA GLU A 232 -12.93 -25.18 3.96
C GLU A 232 -13.62 -23.93 4.52
N LYS A 233 -12.89 -23.06 5.22
CA LYS A 233 -13.41 -21.81 5.79
C LYS A 233 -14.00 -20.90 4.70
N TYR A 234 -13.34 -20.81 3.55
CA TYR A 234 -13.78 -19.99 2.41
C TYR A 234 -14.58 -20.77 1.35
N SER A 235 -14.97 -22.02 1.65
CA SER A 235 -15.83 -22.80 0.77
C SER A 235 -17.20 -22.15 0.57
N VAL A 236 -17.81 -22.40 -0.59
CA VAL A 236 -19.14 -21.88 -0.95
C VAL A 236 -20.22 -22.32 0.04
N ARG A 237 -20.05 -23.47 0.71
CA ARG A 237 -20.99 -23.98 1.72
C ARG A 237 -21.06 -23.10 2.98
N ARG A 238 -19.98 -22.41 3.33
CA ARG A 238 -19.91 -21.53 4.52
C ARG A 238 -20.17 -20.06 4.19
N THR A 239 -20.69 -19.73 3.01
CA THR A 239 -20.82 -18.34 2.52
C THR A 239 -21.49 -17.40 3.52
N PHE A 240 -22.56 -17.83 4.19
CA PHE A 240 -23.38 -16.96 5.04
C PHE A 240 -22.90 -16.81 6.50
N CYS A 241 -21.76 -17.42 6.88
CA CYS A 241 -21.25 -17.34 8.26
C CYS A 241 -20.61 -15.99 8.59
N ASP A 242 -19.77 -15.46 7.70
CA ASP A 242 -19.16 -14.12 7.83
C ASP A 242 -19.05 -13.49 6.44
N LEU A 243 -19.91 -12.50 6.17
CA LEU A 243 -19.96 -11.82 4.88
C LEU A 243 -18.84 -10.76 4.71
N ARG A 244 -18.14 -10.37 5.79
CA ARG A 244 -17.07 -9.36 5.73
C ARG A 244 -15.70 -9.99 5.48
N ASP A 245 -15.53 -11.24 5.87
CA ASP A 245 -14.33 -12.04 5.63
C ASP A 245 -14.42 -12.74 4.26
N VAL A 246 -13.84 -12.13 3.23
CA VAL A 246 -13.96 -12.59 1.83
C VAL A 246 -12.93 -13.66 1.49
N GLY A 247 -11.72 -13.56 2.04
CA GLY A 247 -10.63 -14.47 1.72
C GLY A 247 -9.37 -14.20 2.53
N VAL A 248 -8.32 -14.94 2.22
CA VAL A 248 -6.97 -14.76 2.76
C VAL A 248 -5.94 -14.77 1.62
N LEU A 249 -4.95 -13.89 1.72
CA LEU A 249 -3.78 -13.84 0.85
C LEU A 249 -2.56 -14.23 1.68
N THR A 250 -1.85 -15.26 1.25
CA THR A 250 -0.53 -15.60 1.78
C THR A 250 0.51 -15.10 0.79
N VAL A 251 1.46 -14.30 1.27
CA VAL A 251 2.54 -13.72 0.46
C VAL A 251 3.86 -14.23 1.00
N ARG A 252 4.61 -14.96 0.18
CA ARG A 252 5.98 -15.35 0.50
C ARG A 252 6.95 -14.47 -0.27
N VAL A 253 7.79 -13.76 0.48
CA VAL A 253 8.77 -12.81 -0.02
C VAL A 253 10.13 -13.49 0.06
N TYR A 254 10.69 -13.87 -1.08
CA TYR A 254 11.95 -14.60 -1.12
C TYR A 254 13.15 -13.64 -1.10
N LYS A 255 13.34 -12.92 -2.21
CA LYS A 255 14.53 -12.09 -2.44
C LYS A 255 14.30 -11.00 -3.48
N ALA A 256 15.17 -10.01 -3.51
CA ALA A 256 15.24 -9.01 -4.58
C ALA A 256 16.61 -9.03 -5.28
N LEU A 257 16.67 -8.53 -6.52
CA LEU A 257 17.89 -8.42 -7.33
C LEU A 257 17.91 -7.08 -8.06
N GLY A 258 19.10 -6.57 -8.36
CA GLY A 258 19.28 -5.41 -9.24
C GLY A 258 18.91 -4.06 -8.62
N LEU A 259 18.86 -3.97 -7.29
CA LEU A 259 18.58 -2.74 -6.55
C LEU A 259 19.71 -1.70 -6.78
N THR A 260 19.36 -0.41 -6.67
CA THR A 260 20.35 0.68 -6.70
C THR A 260 21.10 0.72 -5.38
N SER A 261 22.40 1.06 -5.41
CA SER A 261 23.16 1.41 -4.22
C SER A 261 22.81 2.83 -3.78
N ALA A 262 22.19 2.99 -2.61
CA ALA A 262 21.94 4.32 -2.05
C ALA A 262 23.13 4.83 -1.21
N ASP A 263 23.88 3.94 -0.54
CA ASP A 263 24.96 4.39 0.34
C ASP A 263 26.23 4.82 -0.41
N LEU A 264 26.96 5.76 0.20
CA LEU A 264 28.30 6.21 -0.17
C LEU A 264 29.35 5.08 -0.32
N CYS A 265 29.08 3.89 0.24
CA CYS A 265 29.95 2.71 0.17
C CYS A 265 29.56 1.72 -0.95
N GLY A 266 28.52 2.03 -1.74
CA GLY A 266 28.08 1.19 -2.86
C GLY A 266 27.24 -0.03 -2.47
N LYS A 267 26.64 -0.03 -1.28
CA LYS A 267 25.74 -1.06 -0.77
C LYS A 267 24.46 -0.41 -0.25
N SER A 268 23.48 -1.23 0.11
CA SER A 268 22.20 -0.80 0.68
C SER A 268 21.84 -1.76 1.82
N ASP A 269 21.00 -1.32 2.73
CA ASP A 269 20.36 -2.06 3.82
C ASP A 269 18.85 -2.25 3.51
N PRO A 270 18.48 -3.05 2.48
CA PRO A 270 17.10 -3.10 2.01
C PRO A 270 16.15 -3.90 2.92
N PHE A 271 14.93 -3.40 3.04
CA PHE A 271 13.78 -4.09 3.61
C PHE A 271 12.54 -3.94 2.72
N CYS A 272 11.58 -4.85 2.88
CA CYS A 272 10.38 -4.90 2.07
C CYS A 272 9.13 -4.61 2.92
N VAL A 273 8.26 -3.75 2.42
CA VAL A 273 6.99 -3.36 3.03
C VAL A 273 5.85 -3.81 2.13
N LEU A 274 4.89 -4.53 2.72
CA LEU A 274 3.71 -5.06 2.06
C LEU A 274 2.48 -4.35 2.60
N GLU A 275 1.73 -3.70 1.72
CA GLU A 275 0.51 -2.98 2.04
C GLU A 275 -0.69 -3.60 1.33
N LEU A 276 -1.72 -3.94 2.09
CA LEU A 276 -3.03 -4.32 1.57
C LEU A 276 -4.10 -3.44 2.23
N VAL A 277 -4.54 -2.41 1.48
CA VAL A 277 -5.48 -1.39 1.96
C VAL A 277 -4.91 -0.63 3.17
N ASN A 278 -5.31 -1.01 4.38
CA ASN A 278 -4.91 -0.40 5.65
C ASN A 278 -3.98 -1.31 6.47
N ALA A 279 -3.75 -2.55 6.02
CA ALA A 279 -2.78 -3.45 6.63
C ALA A 279 -1.40 -3.16 6.04
N ARG A 280 -0.39 -3.00 6.88
CA ARG A 280 1.00 -2.73 6.49
C ARG A 280 1.91 -3.63 7.32
N LEU A 281 2.66 -4.50 6.65
CA LEU A 281 3.62 -5.42 7.25
C LEU A 281 4.99 -5.19 6.62
N GLN A 282 6.07 -5.45 7.36
CA GLN A 282 7.43 -5.33 6.82
C GLN A 282 8.32 -6.51 7.17
N THR A 283 9.31 -6.77 6.32
CA THR A 283 10.38 -7.74 6.58
C THR A 283 11.41 -7.18 7.55
N HIS A 284 12.33 -8.02 8.01
CA HIS A 284 13.55 -7.54 8.62
C HIS A 284 14.45 -6.87 7.56
N THR A 285 15.40 -6.06 8.03
CA THR A 285 16.38 -5.36 7.21
C THR A 285 17.58 -6.28 6.95
N GLU A 286 17.98 -6.38 5.69
CA GLU A 286 19.18 -7.13 5.27
C GLU A 286 20.33 -6.16 5.03
N TYR A 287 21.39 -6.23 5.84
CA TYR A 287 22.45 -5.23 5.81
C TYR A 287 23.48 -5.44 4.70
N LYS A 288 23.86 -4.36 4.03
CA LYS A 288 25.01 -4.23 3.11
C LYS A 288 24.91 -5.17 1.91
N THR A 289 23.75 -5.20 1.27
CA THR A 289 23.44 -6.04 0.10
C THR A 289 22.54 -5.34 -0.93
N LEU A 290 22.81 -5.58 -2.22
CA LEU A 290 21.92 -5.19 -3.33
C LEU A 290 21.06 -6.36 -3.82
N SER A 291 21.16 -7.51 -3.13
CA SER A 291 20.46 -8.74 -3.46
C SER A 291 19.97 -9.42 -2.17
N PRO A 292 19.06 -8.76 -1.42
CA PRO A 292 18.61 -9.25 -0.13
C PRO A 292 17.78 -10.52 -0.26
N THR A 293 17.87 -11.38 0.75
CA THR A 293 17.09 -12.61 0.93
C THR A 293 16.34 -12.52 2.26
N TRP A 294 15.01 -12.42 2.21
CA TRP A 294 14.18 -12.33 3.41
C TRP A 294 13.49 -13.64 3.77
N ASP A 295 13.10 -14.42 2.75
CA ASP A 295 12.38 -15.68 2.87
C ASP A 295 11.17 -15.67 3.83
N LYS A 296 10.48 -14.54 3.97
CA LYS A 296 9.43 -14.34 4.98
C LYS A 296 8.02 -14.57 4.40
N ILE A 297 7.11 -15.12 5.21
CA ILE A 297 5.71 -15.34 4.85
C ILE A 297 4.81 -14.38 5.63
N PHE A 298 3.89 -13.73 4.93
CA PHE A 298 2.88 -12.84 5.50
C PHE A 298 1.48 -13.32 5.14
N MET A 299 0.53 -13.12 6.05
CA MET A 299 -0.88 -13.43 5.82
C MET A 299 -1.75 -12.19 5.94
N PHE A 300 -2.54 -11.91 4.91
CA PHE A 300 -3.48 -10.81 4.88
C PHE A 300 -4.92 -11.30 4.80
N ASN A 301 -5.77 -10.77 5.69
CA ASN A 301 -7.21 -10.97 5.61
C ASN A 301 -7.80 -10.08 4.51
N ILE A 302 -8.43 -10.69 3.51
CA ILE A 302 -9.02 -10.00 2.38
C ILE A 302 -10.46 -9.65 2.70
N ARG A 303 -10.74 -8.35 2.72
CA ARG A 303 -12.12 -7.85 2.82
C ARG A 303 -12.75 -7.50 1.50
N ASP A 304 -11.98 -7.30 0.43
CA ASP A 304 -12.46 -7.00 -0.91
C ASP A 304 -11.46 -7.58 -1.93
N ILE A 305 -11.91 -8.45 -2.82
CA ILE A 305 -11.06 -9.12 -3.82
C ILE A 305 -10.52 -8.16 -4.88
N ASN A 306 -11.14 -6.98 -5.02
CA ASN A 306 -10.70 -5.95 -5.96
C ASN A 306 -9.60 -5.06 -5.37
N SER A 307 -9.08 -5.41 -4.19
CA SER A 307 -7.93 -4.73 -3.58
C SER A 307 -6.65 -5.04 -4.34
N VAL A 308 -5.61 -4.25 -4.08
CA VAL A 308 -4.30 -4.36 -4.70
C VAL A 308 -3.26 -4.51 -3.60
N LEU A 309 -2.38 -5.49 -3.74
CA LEU A 309 -1.21 -5.65 -2.89
C LEU A 309 -0.12 -4.72 -3.41
N GLU A 310 0.31 -3.77 -2.60
CA GLU A 310 1.45 -2.92 -2.88
C GLU A 310 2.68 -3.48 -2.15
N VAL A 311 3.76 -3.75 -2.87
CA VAL A 311 5.02 -4.23 -2.32
C VAL A 311 6.08 -3.19 -2.63
N THR A 312 6.66 -2.58 -1.60
CA THR A 312 7.67 -1.53 -1.72
C THR A 312 8.96 -1.99 -1.07
N VAL A 313 10.08 -1.79 -1.77
CA VAL A 313 11.42 -2.01 -1.24
C VAL A 313 12.01 -0.67 -0.87
N PHE A 314 12.46 -0.56 0.36
CA PHE A 314 13.12 0.62 0.91
C PHE A 314 14.55 0.27 1.30
N ASP A 315 15.39 1.28 1.35
CA ASP A 315 16.70 1.27 1.97
C ASP A 315 16.60 1.90 3.36
N GLU A 316 17.27 1.33 4.34
CA GLU A 316 17.32 1.89 5.69
C GLU A 316 18.68 2.55 5.97
N ASP A 317 18.69 3.87 6.02
CA ASP A 317 19.91 4.63 6.28
C ASP A 317 20.33 4.55 7.76
N PRO A 318 21.62 4.73 8.09
CA PRO A 318 22.11 4.83 9.48
C PRO A 318 21.43 5.90 10.35
N ASP A 319 20.79 6.90 9.73
CA ASP A 319 20.02 7.96 10.39
C ASP A 319 18.52 7.63 10.56
N TYR A 320 18.11 6.38 10.32
CA TYR A 320 16.71 5.92 10.28
C TYR A 320 15.84 6.64 9.24
N LYS A 321 16.48 7.23 8.22
CA LYS A 321 15.79 7.70 7.02
C LYS A 321 15.58 6.52 6.11
N VAL A 322 14.40 6.49 5.48
CA VAL A 322 14.05 5.43 4.54
C VAL A 322 14.13 5.99 3.12
N GLU A 323 15.00 5.40 2.29
CA GLU A 323 15.09 5.73 0.87
C GLU A 323 14.27 4.72 0.05
N PHE A 324 13.63 5.20 -1.02
CA PHE A 324 12.82 4.34 -1.87
C PHE A 324 13.68 3.66 -2.94
N LEU A 325 13.64 2.32 -3.00
CA LEU A 325 14.37 1.55 -4.00
C LEU A 325 13.49 1.03 -5.14
N GLY A 326 12.19 0.80 -4.88
CA GLY A 326 11.25 0.38 -5.92
C GLY A 326 9.92 -0.13 -5.38
N LYS A 327 8.90 -0.15 -6.23
CA LYS A 327 7.54 -0.58 -5.86
C LYS A 327 6.88 -1.43 -6.94
N VAL A 328 6.02 -2.36 -6.54
CA VAL A 328 5.11 -3.07 -7.45
C VAL A 328 3.70 -3.09 -6.87
N ALA A 329 2.71 -2.96 -7.73
CA ALA A 329 1.29 -3.05 -7.39
C ALA A 329 0.67 -4.26 -8.10
N ILE A 330 0.13 -5.20 -7.32
CA ILE A 330 -0.38 -6.49 -7.82
C ILE A 330 -1.86 -6.60 -7.46
N PRO A 331 -2.78 -6.46 -8.43
CA PRO A 331 -4.20 -6.71 -8.20
C PRO A 331 -4.44 -8.15 -7.74
N LEU A 332 -5.28 -8.36 -6.73
CA LEU A 332 -5.53 -9.73 -6.24
C LEU A 332 -6.18 -10.62 -7.31
N LEU A 333 -7.01 -10.04 -8.18
CA LEU A 333 -7.65 -10.76 -9.29
C LEU A 333 -6.66 -11.24 -10.38
N SER A 334 -5.45 -10.69 -10.46
CA SER A 334 -4.40 -11.12 -11.41
C SER A 334 -3.40 -12.11 -10.81
N VAL A 335 -3.60 -12.57 -9.57
CA VAL A 335 -2.67 -13.46 -8.87
C VAL A 335 -2.67 -14.86 -9.49
N ASN A 336 -1.47 -15.33 -9.87
CA ASN A 336 -1.21 -16.72 -10.22
C ASN A 336 -0.95 -17.54 -8.95
N ASN A 337 -1.95 -18.30 -8.53
CA ASN A 337 -1.95 -18.98 -7.23
C ASN A 337 -0.79 -19.99 -7.09
N GLY A 338 0.09 -19.79 -6.11
CA GLY A 338 1.16 -20.73 -5.74
C GLY A 338 2.36 -20.78 -6.69
N VAL A 339 2.49 -19.81 -7.60
CA VAL A 339 3.62 -19.74 -8.55
C VAL A 339 4.64 -18.72 -8.05
N GLN A 340 5.91 -19.12 -7.98
CA GLN A 340 7.02 -18.20 -7.76
C GLN A 340 7.25 -17.38 -9.03
N LYS A 341 7.20 -16.05 -8.90
CA LYS A 341 7.31 -15.14 -10.05
C LYS A 341 8.17 -13.92 -9.71
N TRP A 342 9.00 -13.52 -10.67
CA TRP A 342 9.73 -12.26 -10.61
C TRP A 342 8.83 -11.10 -11.02
N TYR A 343 8.74 -10.10 -10.14
CA TYR A 343 8.03 -8.86 -10.37
C TYR A 343 9.04 -7.73 -10.58
N PRO A 344 9.03 -7.04 -11.74
CA PRO A 344 9.89 -5.88 -11.95
C PRO A 344 9.44 -4.73 -11.06
N LEU A 345 10.41 -4.06 -10.42
CA LEU A 345 10.15 -2.91 -9.56
C LEU A 345 10.02 -1.64 -10.40
N LYS A 346 9.03 -0.82 -10.07
CA LYS A 346 8.72 0.47 -10.67
C LYS A 346 9.13 1.62 -9.76
N ASP A 347 9.15 2.82 -10.32
CA ASP A 347 9.35 4.07 -9.60
C ASP A 347 8.20 4.36 -8.59
N LYS A 348 8.31 5.49 -7.87
CA LYS A 348 7.30 5.89 -6.86
C LYS A 348 5.91 6.08 -7.46
N LYS A 349 5.81 6.54 -8.73
CA LYS A 349 4.55 6.76 -9.44
C LYS A 349 4.03 5.50 -10.14
N LEU A 350 4.77 4.38 -10.11
CA LEU A 350 4.42 3.12 -10.79
C LEU A 350 4.29 3.25 -12.32
N MET A 351 4.90 4.26 -12.93
CA MET A 351 4.86 4.53 -14.37
C MET A 351 6.09 3.96 -15.08
N THR A 352 7.27 4.18 -14.51
CA THR A 352 8.55 3.81 -15.12
C THR A 352 9.28 2.75 -14.29
N ARG A 353 10.33 2.16 -14.85
CA ARG A 353 11.16 1.18 -14.12
C ARG A 353 11.93 1.89 -13.00
N ALA A 354 12.03 1.25 -11.84
CA ALA A 354 12.81 1.80 -10.73
C ALA A 354 14.29 1.95 -11.11
N LYS A 355 14.97 2.88 -10.44
CA LYS A 355 16.42 3.07 -10.58
C LYS A 355 17.12 1.75 -10.22
N GLY A 356 18.12 1.36 -11.00
CA GLY A 356 18.96 0.19 -10.72
C GLY A 356 19.23 -0.67 -11.97
N ASN A 357 19.92 -1.80 -11.76
CA ASN A 357 20.21 -2.74 -12.83
C ASN A 357 19.08 -3.77 -12.97
N ASN A 358 17.99 -3.37 -13.62
CA ASN A 358 16.78 -4.17 -13.79
C ASN A 358 16.22 -4.71 -12.45
N PRO A 359 15.84 -3.80 -11.53
CA PRO A 359 15.41 -4.17 -10.19
C PRO A 359 14.15 -5.04 -10.23
N LYS A 360 14.18 -6.19 -9.54
CA LYS A 360 13.09 -7.16 -9.50
C LYS A 360 13.01 -7.87 -8.15
N ILE A 361 11.80 -8.27 -7.75
CA ILE A 361 11.51 -8.99 -6.50
C ILE A 361 10.84 -10.34 -6.80
N LEU A 362 11.26 -11.40 -6.11
CA LEU A 362 10.71 -12.74 -6.24
C LEU A 362 9.65 -12.98 -5.15
N LEU A 363 8.41 -13.18 -5.59
CA LEU A 363 7.26 -13.40 -4.72
C LEU A 363 6.50 -14.67 -5.11
N GLU A 364 5.88 -15.31 -4.13
CA GLU A 364 4.85 -16.34 -4.34
C GLU A 364 3.57 -15.90 -3.61
N LEU A 365 2.47 -15.87 -4.35
CA LEU A 365 1.18 -15.39 -3.86
C LEU A 365 0.19 -16.55 -3.87
N ARG A 366 -0.40 -16.85 -2.70
CA ARG A 366 -1.48 -17.82 -2.56
C ARG A 366 -2.76 -17.13 -2.10
N LEU A 367 -3.78 -17.15 -2.94
CA LEU A 367 -5.04 -16.45 -2.77
C LEU A 367 -6.19 -17.47 -2.65
N VAL A 368 -6.85 -17.49 -1.49
CA VAL A 368 -8.05 -18.33 -1.24
C VAL A 368 -9.20 -17.42 -0.83
N TRP A 369 -10.31 -17.48 -1.56
CA TRP A 369 -11.44 -16.59 -1.35
C TRP A 369 -12.77 -17.23 -1.74
N ASN A 370 -13.85 -16.69 -1.18
CA ASN A 370 -15.20 -17.11 -1.51
C ASN A 370 -15.82 -16.17 -2.56
N PRO A 371 -16.21 -16.68 -3.75
CA PRO A 371 -16.71 -15.84 -4.83
C PRO A 371 -18.05 -15.17 -4.55
N ILE A 372 -18.94 -15.80 -3.78
CA ILE A 372 -20.24 -15.23 -3.43
C ILE A 372 -20.07 -14.12 -2.38
N ARG A 373 -19.19 -14.31 -1.39
CA ARG A 373 -18.86 -13.24 -0.43
C ARG A 373 -18.25 -12.03 -1.15
N ALA A 374 -17.33 -12.26 -2.08
CA ALA A 374 -16.74 -11.20 -2.89
C ALA A 374 -17.77 -10.45 -3.74
N PHE A 375 -18.71 -11.17 -4.37
CA PHE A 375 -19.83 -10.58 -5.12
C PHE A 375 -20.61 -9.60 -4.23
N ILE A 376 -21.08 -10.08 -3.07
CA ILE A 376 -21.89 -9.27 -2.14
C ILE A 376 -21.09 -8.09 -1.63
N ARG A 377 -19.81 -8.30 -1.33
CA ARG A 377 -18.90 -7.26 -0.85
C ARG A 377 -18.70 -6.13 -1.85
N THR A 378 -18.66 -6.44 -3.14
CA THR A 378 -18.40 -5.45 -4.21
C THR A 378 -19.52 -4.40 -4.29
N LEU A 379 -20.75 -4.77 -3.91
CA LEU A 379 -21.91 -3.86 -3.87
C LEU A 379 -22.03 -3.03 -2.59
N ASN A 380 -21.14 -3.27 -1.63
CA ASN A 380 -21.07 -2.51 -0.38
C ASN A 380 -20.01 -1.41 -0.47
N PRO A 381 -20.04 -0.37 0.37
CA PRO A 381 -19.04 0.70 0.33
C PRO A 381 -17.59 0.18 0.42
N LYS A 382 -16.71 0.73 -0.42
CA LYS A 382 -15.28 0.40 -0.44
C LYS A 382 -14.65 0.81 0.90
N GLU A 383 -13.70 0.02 1.40
CA GLU A 383 -12.96 0.42 2.60
C GLU A 383 -12.03 1.59 2.23
N GLU A 384 -12.20 2.72 2.91
CA GLU A 384 -11.34 3.89 2.73
C GLU A 384 -9.92 3.58 3.26
N LYS A 385 -8.90 3.87 2.45
CA LYS A 385 -7.49 3.89 2.91
C LYS A 385 -7.35 5.07 3.86
N TYR A 386 -6.83 4.92 5.07
CA TYR A 386 -6.75 6.07 5.99
C TYR A 386 -5.66 7.06 5.59
N MET A 387 -4.57 6.54 5.02
CA MET A 387 -3.44 7.34 4.54
C MET A 387 -3.69 7.76 3.09
N HIS A 388 -4.00 9.03 2.86
CA HIS A 388 -4.08 9.64 1.53
C HIS A 388 -3.02 10.73 1.41
N GLN A 389 -2.28 10.72 0.30
CA GLN A 389 -1.44 11.86 -0.06
C GLN A 389 -2.33 12.89 -0.77
N GLU A 390 -2.35 14.12 -0.27
CA GLU A 390 -3.08 15.21 -0.93
C GLU A 390 -2.40 15.54 -2.26
N ILE A 391 -3.15 15.42 -3.36
CA ILE A 391 -2.64 15.74 -4.70
C ILE A 391 -2.51 17.26 -4.80
N LYS A 392 -1.28 17.77 -4.79
CA LYS A 392 -1.00 19.19 -5.05
C LYS A 392 -1.36 19.56 -6.49
N PHE A 393 -1.71 20.83 -6.73
CA PHE A 393 -1.91 21.32 -8.10
C PHE A 393 -0.62 21.14 -8.91
N LYS A 394 -0.74 20.52 -10.09
CA LYS A 394 0.36 20.31 -11.03
C LYS A 394 -0.17 20.56 -12.45
N ARG A 395 0.46 21.47 -13.18
CA ARG A 395 0.03 21.86 -14.53
C ARG A 395 -0.02 20.67 -15.50
N GLN A 396 0.97 19.79 -15.48
CA GLN A 396 1.02 18.60 -16.34
C GLN A 396 -0.12 17.62 -16.02
N THR A 397 -0.40 17.38 -14.72
CA THR A 397 -1.54 16.56 -14.30
C THR A 397 -2.88 17.13 -14.80
N LEU A 398 -3.06 18.45 -14.75
CA LEU A 398 -4.25 19.09 -15.31
C LEU A 398 -4.35 18.86 -16.83
N ILE A 399 -3.26 19.11 -17.59
CA ILE A 399 -3.24 18.91 -19.04
C ILE A 399 -3.56 17.46 -19.39
N ARG A 400 -2.95 16.49 -18.68
CA ARG A 400 -3.22 15.07 -18.84
C ARG A 400 -4.69 14.71 -18.57
N ASN A 401 -5.26 15.23 -17.48
CA ASN A 401 -6.67 15.01 -17.14
C ASN A 401 -7.62 15.63 -18.18
N VAL A 402 -7.27 16.77 -18.76
CA VAL A 402 -8.03 17.39 -19.87
C VAL A 402 -7.96 16.54 -21.14
N MET A 403 -6.80 15.98 -21.48
CA MET A 403 -6.69 15.08 -22.63
C MET A 403 -7.50 13.80 -22.44
N ARG A 404 -7.45 13.19 -21.25
CA ARG A 404 -8.32 12.05 -20.89
C ARG A 404 -9.81 12.38 -21.05
N LEU A 405 -10.22 13.57 -20.60
CA LEU A 405 -11.60 14.02 -20.77
C LEU A 405 -11.96 14.25 -22.25
N LYS A 406 -11.05 14.81 -23.05
CA LYS A 406 -11.23 14.97 -24.49
C LYS A 406 -11.46 13.63 -25.18
N ASP A 407 -10.69 12.59 -24.84
CA ASP A 407 -10.85 11.26 -25.41
C ASP A 407 -12.22 10.65 -25.07
N LEU A 408 -12.73 10.88 -23.86
CA LEU A 408 -14.08 10.47 -23.46
C LEU A 408 -15.16 11.24 -24.24
N VAL A 409 -14.97 12.53 -24.46
CA VAL A 409 -15.90 13.35 -25.26
C VAL A 409 -15.89 12.89 -26.72
N LEU A 410 -14.72 12.61 -27.30
CA LEU A 410 -14.61 12.06 -28.66
C LEU A 410 -15.28 10.69 -28.76
N TRP A 411 -15.08 9.81 -27.78
CA TRP A 411 -15.77 8.52 -27.70
C TRP A 411 -17.30 8.69 -27.66
N ALA A 412 -17.82 9.68 -26.91
CA ALA A 412 -19.24 9.98 -26.87
C ALA A 412 -19.76 10.56 -28.21
N ILE A 413 -18.96 11.41 -28.87
CA ILE A 413 -19.28 11.93 -30.21
C ILE A 413 -19.36 10.79 -31.24
N ASP A 414 -18.44 9.83 -31.20
CA ASP A 414 -18.46 8.68 -32.13
C ASP A 414 -19.70 7.81 -31.92
N ILE A 415 -20.17 7.64 -30.68
CA ILE A 415 -21.49 7.03 -30.40
C ILE A 415 -22.61 7.86 -31.03
N GLY A 416 -22.56 9.18 -30.89
CA GLY A 416 -23.51 10.12 -31.50
C GLY A 416 -23.55 10.02 -33.03
N LYS A 417 -22.40 9.87 -33.69
CA LYS A 417 -22.32 9.68 -35.15
C LYS A 417 -23.01 8.41 -35.62
N TYR A 418 -22.96 7.31 -34.86
CA TYR A 418 -23.74 6.12 -35.21
C TYR A 418 -25.25 6.38 -35.15
N PHE A 419 -25.70 7.21 -34.22
CA PHE A 419 -27.10 7.61 -34.14
C PHE A 419 -27.47 8.54 -35.30
N GLU A 420 -26.63 9.53 -35.61
CA GLU A 420 -26.78 10.44 -36.75
C GLU A 420 -26.82 9.67 -38.08
N TYR A 421 -25.92 8.70 -38.27
CA TYR A 421 -25.90 7.77 -39.41
C TYR A 421 -27.24 7.07 -39.64
N TRP A 422 -27.92 6.67 -38.55
CA TRP A 422 -29.27 6.09 -38.65
C TRP A 422 -30.32 7.13 -39.02
N VAL A 423 -30.24 8.35 -38.48
CA VAL A 423 -31.22 9.43 -38.70
C VAL A 423 -31.10 10.08 -40.07
N GLU A 424 -29.89 10.21 -40.62
CA GLU A 424 -29.62 10.88 -41.90
C GLU A 424 -29.83 9.97 -43.13
N TRP A 425 -30.24 8.71 -42.92
CA TRP A 425 -30.53 7.74 -43.99
C TRP A 425 -29.32 7.43 -44.90
N GLU A 426 -28.08 7.56 -44.40
CA GLU A 426 -26.87 7.26 -45.18
C GLU A 426 -26.84 5.82 -45.71
N SER A 427 -27.42 4.87 -44.96
CA SER A 427 -27.77 3.54 -45.51
C SER A 427 -29.27 3.26 -45.38
N PRO A 428 -30.03 3.30 -46.50
CA PRO A 428 -31.48 3.22 -46.44
C PRO A 428 -31.98 1.90 -45.86
N MET A 429 -31.28 0.79 -46.09
CA MET A 429 -31.68 -0.52 -45.56
C MET A 429 -31.52 -0.63 -44.04
N HIS A 430 -30.42 -0.14 -43.45
CA HIS A 430 -30.24 -0.19 -42.00
C HIS A 430 -31.17 0.81 -41.30
N THR A 431 -31.36 2.01 -41.87
CA THR A 431 -32.27 3.00 -41.30
C THR A 431 -33.72 2.50 -41.30
N ILE A 432 -34.20 1.84 -42.36
CA ILE A 432 -35.53 1.23 -42.37
C ILE A 432 -35.67 0.18 -41.27
N LEU A 433 -34.67 -0.68 -41.08
CA LEU A 433 -34.69 -1.69 -40.02
C LEU A 433 -34.70 -1.04 -38.62
N VAL A 434 -33.88 -0.01 -38.39
CA VAL A 434 -33.86 0.74 -37.13
C VAL A 434 -35.18 1.45 -36.89
N LEU A 435 -35.81 2.04 -37.92
CA LEU A 435 -37.10 2.71 -37.82
C LEU A 435 -38.23 1.71 -37.50
N ILE A 436 -38.26 0.55 -38.15
CA ILE A 436 -39.22 -0.52 -37.84
C ILE A 436 -39.02 -0.98 -36.40
N ALA A 437 -37.77 -1.24 -35.98
CA ALA A 437 -37.45 -1.62 -34.61
C ALA A 437 -37.85 -0.54 -33.59
N PHE A 438 -37.67 0.74 -33.92
CA PHE A 438 -38.08 1.87 -33.09
C PHE A 438 -39.60 1.95 -32.94
N VAL A 439 -40.36 1.83 -34.03
CA VAL A 439 -41.83 1.84 -33.99
C VAL A 439 -42.36 0.66 -33.17
N LEU A 440 -41.81 -0.54 -33.38
CA LEU A 440 -42.15 -1.72 -32.58
C LEU A 440 -41.79 -1.53 -31.11
N ALA A 441 -40.60 -0.98 -30.81
CA ALA A 441 -40.19 -0.68 -29.46
C ALA A 441 -41.16 0.31 -28.81
N CYS A 442 -41.54 1.41 -29.45
CA CYS A 442 -42.51 2.36 -28.89
C CYS A 442 -43.88 1.73 -28.62
N GLN A 443 -44.31 0.76 -29.43
CA GLN A 443 -45.62 0.12 -29.25
C GLN A 443 -45.60 -0.94 -28.14
N PHE A 444 -44.50 -1.69 -28.00
CA PHE A 444 -44.36 -2.82 -27.08
C PHE A 444 -43.37 -2.59 -25.94
N PHE A 445 -42.97 -1.35 -25.67
CA PHE A 445 -41.94 -1.05 -24.68
C PHE A 445 -42.40 -1.48 -23.29
N GLU A 446 -41.73 -2.49 -22.76
CA GLU A 446 -41.86 -2.91 -21.37
C GLU A 446 -40.57 -2.58 -20.59
N PRO A 447 -40.64 -2.23 -19.30
CA PRO A 447 -39.47 -1.82 -18.52
C PRO A 447 -38.29 -2.82 -18.52
N TYR A 448 -38.55 -4.13 -18.62
CA TYR A 448 -37.48 -5.15 -18.66
C TYR A 448 -36.64 -5.09 -19.95
N MET A 449 -37.13 -4.44 -21.02
CA MET A 449 -36.40 -4.30 -22.28
C MET A 449 -35.21 -3.34 -22.16
N ALA A 450 -35.25 -2.38 -21.23
CA ALA A 450 -34.13 -1.44 -21.04
C ALA A 450 -32.84 -2.11 -20.52
N PRO A 451 -32.88 -2.96 -19.46
CA PRO A 451 -31.73 -3.78 -19.09
C PRO A 451 -31.26 -4.74 -20.20
N ILE A 452 -32.18 -5.28 -21.00
CA ILE A 452 -31.82 -6.13 -22.16
C ILE A 452 -31.04 -5.32 -23.20
N ALA A 453 -31.46 -4.09 -23.51
CA ALA A 453 -30.72 -3.22 -24.41
C ALA A 453 -29.29 -2.94 -23.89
N LEU A 454 -29.13 -2.71 -22.58
CA LEU A 454 -27.80 -2.60 -21.96
C LEU A 454 -27.00 -3.90 -22.07
N LEU A 455 -27.61 -5.07 -21.88
CA LEU A 455 -26.96 -6.37 -22.06
C LEU A 455 -26.48 -6.57 -23.50
N LEU A 456 -27.22 -6.07 -24.50
CA LEU A 456 -26.77 -6.10 -25.90
C LEU A 456 -25.53 -5.24 -26.14
N VAL A 457 -25.38 -4.12 -25.41
CA VAL A 457 -24.14 -3.33 -25.43
C VAL A 457 -22.98 -4.16 -24.88
N PHE A 458 -23.14 -4.78 -23.70
CA PHE A 458 -22.11 -5.69 -23.16
C PHE A 458 -21.79 -6.83 -24.13
N LEU A 459 -22.80 -7.44 -24.76
CA LEU A 459 -22.61 -8.51 -25.73
C LEU A 459 -21.80 -8.02 -26.94
N ARG A 460 -22.09 -6.82 -27.46
CA ARG A 460 -21.33 -6.23 -28.57
C ARG A 460 -19.85 -6.08 -28.22
N TYR A 461 -19.53 -5.53 -27.04
CA TYR A 461 -18.15 -5.38 -26.58
C TYR A 461 -17.47 -6.73 -26.33
N TYR A 462 -18.18 -7.70 -25.76
CA TYR A 462 -17.68 -9.07 -25.59
C TYR A 462 -17.33 -9.74 -26.92
N VAL A 463 -18.22 -9.62 -27.92
CA VAL A 463 -18.02 -10.10 -29.29
C VAL A 463 -16.82 -9.41 -29.94
N ALA A 464 -16.73 -8.08 -29.84
CA ALA A 464 -15.61 -7.31 -30.40
C ALA A 464 -14.25 -7.73 -29.81
N ARG A 465 -14.22 -8.01 -28.49
CA ARG A 465 -13.02 -8.49 -27.78
C ARG A 465 -12.64 -9.91 -28.17
N THR A 466 -13.61 -10.82 -28.26
CA THR A 466 -13.36 -12.24 -28.60
C THR A 466 -12.92 -12.43 -30.05
N TRP A 467 -13.43 -11.61 -30.98
CA TRP A 467 -13.02 -11.62 -32.40
C TRP A 467 -11.77 -10.79 -32.70
N GLY A 468 -11.15 -10.14 -31.70
CA GLY A 468 -9.92 -9.36 -31.88
C GLY A 468 -10.07 -8.09 -32.73
N ALA A 469 -11.30 -7.65 -32.99
CA ALA A 469 -11.58 -6.43 -33.75
C ALA A 469 -11.32 -5.15 -32.92
N LEU A 470 -11.34 -5.26 -31.60
CA LEU A 470 -10.97 -4.18 -30.68
C LEU A 470 -9.49 -4.34 -30.27
N LYS A 471 -8.57 -3.85 -31.10
CA LYS A 471 -7.22 -3.56 -30.62
C LYS A 471 -7.31 -2.33 -29.73
N VAL A 472 -7.19 -2.53 -28.42
CA VAL A 472 -6.97 -1.43 -27.49
C VAL A 472 -5.60 -0.85 -27.85
N SER A 473 -5.58 0.37 -28.42
CA SER A 473 -4.35 1.17 -28.56
C SER A 473 -3.91 1.61 -27.15
N ASP A 474 -3.33 0.70 -26.38
CA ASP A 474 -2.60 1.06 -25.15
C ASP A 474 -1.29 1.79 -25.50
N ASP A 475 -0.81 1.68 -26.74
CA ASP A 475 0.49 2.20 -27.19
C ASP A 475 0.55 3.74 -27.24
N ASP A 476 -0.56 4.44 -27.48
CA ASP A 476 -0.57 5.91 -27.61
C ASP A 476 -0.42 6.61 -26.23
N TYR A 477 -0.87 5.98 -25.15
CA TYR A 477 -0.74 6.54 -23.79
C TYR A 477 0.67 6.35 -23.21
N GLU A 478 1.35 5.25 -23.53
CA GLU A 478 2.73 4.99 -23.05
C GLU A 478 3.72 6.00 -23.64
N GLN A 479 3.59 6.33 -24.92
CA GLN A 479 4.54 7.20 -25.61
C GLN A 479 4.46 8.66 -25.14
N GLN A 480 3.28 9.11 -24.71
CA GLN A 480 3.08 10.47 -24.18
C GLN A 480 3.58 10.61 -22.72
N ILE A 481 3.52 9.53 -21.92
CA ILE A 481 3.99 9.54 -20.53
C ILE A 481 5.52 9.53 -20.44
N ASP A 482 6.20 8.75 -21.30
CA ASP A 482 7.67 8.67 -21.31
C ASP A 482 8.34 10.01 -21.64
N GLU A 483 7.69 10.88 -22.43
CA GLU A 483 8.18 12.23 -22.75
C GLU A 483 7.92 13.24 -21.61
N ASP A 484 6.75 13.20 -20.99
CA ASP A 484 6.36 14.13 -19.92
C ASP A 484 7.06 13.84 -18.58
N ASP A 485 7.22 12.57 -18.17
CA ASP A 485 7.85 12.19 -16.89
C ASP A 485 9.39 12.36 -16.90
N GLN A 486 10.06 12.17 -18.05
CA GLN A 486 11.52 12.45 -18.18
C GLN A 486 11.87 13.93 -18.06
N GLN A 487 10.87 14.80 -18.25
CA GLN A 487 11.02 16.24 -18.08
C GLN A 487 10.81 16.66 -16.63
N GLU A 488 9.97 15.95 -15.87
CA GLU A 488 9.71 16.19 -14.44
C GLU A 488 10.94 15.92 -13.54
N ASP A 489 11.73 14.86 -13.80
CA ASP A 489 12.90 14.50 -12.98
C ASP A 489 14.05 15.55 -13.02
N ARG A 490 13.99 16.54 -13.92
CA ARG A 490 14.98 17.63 -13.98
C ARG A 490 14.57 18.88 -13.20
N ASP A 491 13.29 19.06 -12.91
CA ASP A 491 12.77 20.30 -12.34
C ASP A 491 12.51 20.20 -10.81
N ASP A 492 12.50 19.00 -10.23
CA ASP A 492 12.27 18.80 -8.77
C ASP A 492 13.51 19.15 -7.89
N ASP A 493 14.68 19.39 -8.48
CA ASP A 493 15.92 19.74 -7.74
C ASP A 493 16.21 21.26 -7.66
N GLN A 494 15.32 22.11 -8.20
CA GLN A 494 15.43 23.57 -8.11
C GLN A 494 14.12 24.21 -7.68
N GLU A 495 13.77 24.09 -6.40
CA GLU A 495 12.96 25.15 -5.77
C GLU A 495 13.81 25.98 -4.82
N ASP A 496 14.09 27.18 -5.34
CA ASP A 496 14.85 28.28 -4.79
C ASP A 496 14.35 28.76 -3.43
N ASP A 497 15.34 28.91 -2.55
CA ASP A 497 15.36 29.82 -1.44
C ASP A 497 15.35 31.27 -1.99
N LYS A 498 14.18 31.93 -2.09
CA LYS A 498 14.17 33.40 -2.23
C LYS A 498 12.87 34.14 -1.86
N SER A 499 13.14 35.17 -1.06
CA SER A 499 12.40 36.41 -0.80
C SER A 499 11.07 36.33 -0.03
N LYS A 500 11.20 36.65 1.26
CA LYS A 500 10.17 37.30 2.08
C LYS A 500 9.77 38.65 1.47
N GLU A 501 8.54 39.01 1.80
CA GLU A 501 7.88 40.32 1.69
C GLU A 501 7.27 40.66 0.33
N GLU A 502 5.95 40.43 0.20
CA GLU A 502 4.98 41.50 -0.05
C GLU A 502 3.50 41.07 0.18
N LYS A 503 2.82 41.84 1.03
CA LYS A 503 1.36 41.98 1.28
C LYS A 503 0.52 40.69 1.46
N LYS A 504 0.14 40.43 2.71
CA LYS A 504 -0.75 39.34 3.18
C LYS A 504 -2.05 39.14 2.35
N SER A 505 -2.60 40.20 1.76
CA SER A 505 -3.82 40.14 0.92
C SER A 505 -3.60 39.49 -0.46
N LEU A 506 -2.42 39.61 -1.06
CA LEU A 506 -2.12 38.97 -2.35
C LEU A 506 -1.83 37.48 -2.17
N LYS A 507 -1.19 37.09 -1.06
CA LYS A 507 -0.97 35.69 -0.70
C LYS A 507 -2.28 34.95 -0.43
N GLU A 508 -3.24 35.59 0.24
CA GLU A 508 -4.59 35.04 0.43
C GLU A 508 -5.35 34.88 -0.89
N ARG A 509 -5.23 35.85 -1.80
CA ARG A 509 -5.82 35.73 -3.15
C ARG A 509 -5.14 34.64 -3.98
N LEU A 510 -3.82 34.51 -3.89
CA LEU A 510 -3.05 33.48 -4.61
C LEU A 510 -3.37 32.08 -4.09
N SER A 511 -3.44 31.90 -2.76
CA SER A 511 -3.84 30.62 -2.15
C SER A 511 -5.28 30.26 -2.48
N ALA A 512 -6.21 31.23 -2.45
CA ALA A 512 -7.58 30.99 -2.90
C ALA A 512 -7.66 30.58 -4.37
N VAL A 513 -6.86 31.19 -5.26
CA VAL A 513 -6.78 30.76 -6.66
C VAL A 513 -6.20 29.36 -6.77
N GLN A 514 -5.14 29.04 -6.03
CA GLN A 514 -4.54 27.71 -6.01
C GLN A 514 -5.52 26.64 -5.55
N GLU A 515 -6.30 26.91 -4.49
CA GLU A 515 -7.36 26.02 -4.00
C GLU A 515 -8.44 25.79 -5.06
N VAL A 516 -8.90 26.86 -5.74
CA VAL A 516 -9.90 26.74 -6.81
C VAL A 516 -9.34 25.95 -8.00
N THR A 517 -8.10 26.21 -8.42
CA THR A 517 -7.48 25.47 -9.53
C THR A 517 -7.25 24.00 -9.18
N GLN A 518 -6.90 23.70 -7.92
CA GLN A 518 -6.78 22.34 -7.43
C GLN A 518 -8.13 21.63 -7.40
N LEU A 519 -9.20 22.32 -6.97
CA LEU A 519 -10.56 21.79 -7.03
C LEU A 519 -10.97 21.46 -8.48
N VAL A 520 -10.69 22.35 -9.42
CA VAL A 520 -10.97 22.12 -10.85
C VAL A 520 -10.16 20.93 -11.38
N GLN A 521 -8.85 20.87 -11.09
CA GLN A 521 -7.99 19.75 -11.48
C GLN A 521 -8.53 18.41 -10.95
N ASN A 522 -8.92 18.37 -9.68
CA ASN A 522 -9.47 17.18 -9.03
C ASN A 522 -10.83 16.79 -9.62
N THR A 523 -11.73 17.76 -9.83
CA THR A 523 -13.07 17.51 -10.40
C THR A 523 -12.98 16.98 -11.83
N ILE A 524 -12.10 17.56 -12.68
CA ILE A 524 -11.87 17.06 -14.03
C ILE A 524 -11.29 15.64 -13.98
N GLY A 525 -10.34 15.39 -13.08
CA GLY A 525 -9.78 14.06 -12.86
C GLY A 525 -10.83 13.04 -12.43
N GLU A 526 -11.73 13.39 -11.52
CA GLU A 526 -12.82 12.53 -11.06
C GLU A 526 -13.81 12.21 -12.19
N ILE A 527 -14.18 13.19 -13.02
CA ILE A 527 -15.06 12.99 -14.18
C ILE A 527 -14.38 12.07 -15.21
N ALA A 528 -13.11 12.32 -15.52
CA ALA A 528 -12.34 11.49 -16.43
C ALA A 528 -12.23 10.05 -15.91
N SER A 529 -11.86 9.87 -14.64
CA SER A 529 -11.80 8.55 -13.98
C SER A 529 -13.15 7.84 -14.01
N PHE A 530 -14.26 8.55 -13.74
CA PHE A 530 -15.60 7.97 -13.78
C PHE A 530 -15.99 7.48 -15.19
N GLY A 531 -15.76 8.29 -16.22
CA GLY A 531 -16.03 7.91 -17.62
C GLY A 531 -15.17 6.74 -18.09
N GLU A 532 -13.88 6.73 -17.74
CA GLU A 532 -12.97 5.62 -18.04
C GLU A 532 -13.40 4.33 -17.33
N LYS A 533 -13.83 4.41 -16.06
CA LYS A 533 -14.35 3.25 -15.32
C LYS A 533 -15.59 2.64 -15.99
N ILE A 534 -16.49 3.46 -16.51
CA ILE A 534 -17.65 2.97 -17.29
C ILE A 534 -17.18 2.28 -18.57
N LYS A 535 -16.29 2.93 -19.34
CA LYS A 535 -15.73 2.36 -20.58
C LYS A 535 -15.02 1.03 -20.32
N ASN A 536 -14.20 0.98 -19.28
CA ASN A 536 -13.45 -0.21 -18.86
C ASN A 536 -14.36 -1.35 -18.38
N LEU A 537 -15.48 -1.01 -17.72
CA LEU A 537 -16.51 -1.99 -17.33
C LEU A 537 -17.19 -2.61 -18.56
N LEU A 538 -17.54 -1.81 -19.57
CA LEU A 538 -18.15 -2.29 -20.82
C LEU A 538 -17.18 -3.12 -21.65
N ASP A 539 -15.90 -2.76 -21.65
CA ASP A 539 -14.85 -3.42 -22.43
C ASP A 539 -14.31 -4.73 -21.81
N PHE A 540 -14.89 -5.20 -20.70
CA PHE A 540 -14.41 -6.38 -19.97
C PHE A 540 -12.95 -6.27 -19.52
N SER A 541 -12.50 -5.04 -19.21
CA SER A 541 -11.13 -4.80 -18.73
C SER A 541 -10.79 -5.62 -17.50
N VAL A 542 -11.74 -5.72 -16.56
CA VAL A 542 -11.70 -6.66 -15.44
C VAL A 542 -12.88 -7.63 -15.59
N PRO A 543 -12.67 -8.85 -16.12
CA PRO A 543 -13.76 -9.76 -16.45
C PRO A 543 -14.71 -10.05 -15.27
N PHE A 544 -14.16 -10.20 -14.06
CA PHE A 544 -14.94 -10.44 -12.85
C PHE A 544 -16.02 -9.36 -12.61
N LEU A 545 -15.66 -8.08 -12.73
CA LEU A 545 -16.57 -6.95 -12.49
C LEU A 545 -17.59 -6.79 -13.63
N SER A 546 -17.19 -7.05 -14.87
CA SER A 546 -18.10 -7.00 -16.01
C SER A 546 -19.12 -8.14 -15.99
N TYR A 547 -18.71 -9.36 -15.63
CA TYR A 547 -19.65 -10.47 -15.43
C TYR A 547 -20.59 -10.22 -14.24
N LEU A 548 -20.11 -9.60 -13.18
CA LEU A 548 -20.93 -9.13 -12.07
C LEU A 548 -22.00 -8.14 -12.55
N ALA A 549 -21.62 -7.14 -13.34
CA ALA A 549 -22.58 -6.18 -13.93
C ALA A 549 -23.61 -6.87 -14.84
N VAL A 550 -23.18 -7.82 -15.68
CA VAL A 550 -24.07 -8.63 -16.52
C VAL A 550 -25.04 -9.45 -15.67
N LEU A 551 -24.57 -10.11 -14.60
CA LEU A 551 -25.42 -10.91 -13.71
C LEU A 551 -26.46 -10.03 -13.00
N LEU A 552 -26.09 -8.84 -12.55
CA LEU A 552 -27.01 -7.88 -11.93
C LEU A 552 -28.04 -7.40 -12.95
N LEU A 553 -27.64 -7.09 -14.18
CA LEU A 553 -28.56 -6.68 -15.25
C LEU A 553 -29.56 -7.80 -15.58
N VAL A 554 -29.10 -9.05 -15.69
CA VAL A 554 -29.99 -10.22 -15.89
C VAL A 554 -30.96 -10.36 -14.71
N GLY A 555 -30.49 -10.22 -13.47
CA GLY A 555 -31.35 -10.23 -12.29
C GLY A 555 -32.42 -9.13 -12.33
N VAL A 556 -32.05 -7.90 -12.72
CA VAL A 556 -32.97 -6.78 -12.89
C VAL A 556 -33.98 -7.06 -14.00
N THR A 557 -33.57 -7.66 -15.13
CA THR A 557 -34.47 -8.09 -16.21
C THR A 557 -35.53 -9.07 -15.69
N ILE A 558 -35.11 -10.10 -14.95
CA ILE A 558 -36.02 -11.11 -14.38
C ILE A 558 -37.00 -10.45 -13.40
N VAL A 559 -36.51 -9.57 -12.53
CA VAL A 559 -37.37 -8.87 -11.56
C VAL A 559 -38.38 -7.96 -12.27
N LEU A 560 -37.97 -7.18 -13.27
CA LEU A 560 -38.87 -6.30 -14.02
C LEU A 560 -39.86 -7.06 -14.91
N TYR A 561 -39.54 -8.30 -15.30
CA TYR A 561 -40.45 -9.16 -16.04
C TYR A 561 -41.61 -9.66 -15.15
N TYR A 562 -41.31 -10.11 -13.92
CA TYR A 562 -42.33 -10.64 -13.01
C TYR A 562 -43.03 -9.56 -12.17
N ILE A 563 -42.33 -8.47 -11.85
CA ILE A 563 -42.80 -7.44 -10.93
C ILE A 563 -42.93 -6.11 -11.69
N PRO A 564 -44.17 -5.60 -11.88
CA PRO A 564 -44.38 -4.29 -12.46
C PRO A 564 -43.64 -3.19 -11.68
N ILE A 565 -43.00 -2.26 -12.41
CA ILE A 565 -42.14 -1.21 -11.84
C ILE A 565 -42.82 -0.38 -10.74
N ARG A 566 -44.15 -0.20 -10.81
CA ARG A 566 -44.93 0.52 -9.79
C ARG A 566 -44.77 -0.06 -8.39
N TYR A 567 -44.67 -1.38 -8.24
CA TYR A 567 -44.49 -2.02 -6.93
C TYR A 567 -43.05 -1.90 -6.44
N LEU A 568 -42.08 -1.91 -7.35
CA LEU A 568 -40.67 -1.66 -7.01
C LEU A 568 -40.47 -0.23 -6.53
N ILE A 569 -41.05 0.76 -7.22
CA ILE A 569 -41.01 2.18 -6.79
C ILE A 569 -41.71 2.36 -5.44
N MET A 570 -42.86 1.72 -5.24
CA MET A 570 -43.59 1.76 -3.96
C MET A 570 -42.76 1.16 -2.82
N GLY A 571 -42.18 -0.03 -3.01
CA GLY A 571 -41.31 -0.68 -2.04
C GLY A 571 -40.03 0.12 -1.76
N TRP A 572 -39.40 0.68 -2.80
CA TRP A 572 -38.25 1.56 -2.67
C TRP A 572 -38.59 2.83 -1.88
N GLY A 573 -39.73 3.46 -2.17
CA GLY A 573 -40.22 4.63 -1.45
C GLY A 573 -40.43 4.33 0.03
N ILE A 574 -41.20 3.28 0.34
CA ILE A 574 -41.42 2.84 1.73
C ILE A 574 -40.08 2.60 2.42
N ASN A 575 -39.17 1.82 1.82
CA ASN A 575 -37.85 1.55 2.39
C ASN A 575 -37.08 2.85 2.64
N LYS A 576 -37.04 3.77 1.69
CA LYS A 576 -36.27 5.03 1.84
C LYS A 576 -36.81 5.92 2.96
N PHE A 577 -38.12 6.04 3.10
CA PHE A 577 -38.75 6.81 4.19
C PHE A 577 -38.63 6.12 5.56
N THR A 578 -38.62 4.79 5.60
CA THR A 578 -38.57 4.01 6.85
C THR A 578 -37.14 3.63 7.28
N ARG A 579 -36.14 3.69 6.39
CA ARG A 579 -34.76 3.22 6.63
C ARG A 579 -34.11 3.85 7.85
N LYS A 580 -34.20 5.18 8.02
CA LYS A 580 -33.60 5.87 9.17
C LYS A 580 -34.35 5.57 10.47
N ILE A 581 -35.64 5.24 10.39
CA ILE A 581 -36.47 4.90 11.54
C ILE A 581 -36.15 3.48 12.03
N LEU A 582 -36.05 2.50 11.12
CA LEU A 582 -35.75 1.11 11.50
C LEU A 582 -34.26 0.84 11.72
N ARG A 583 -33.36 1.56 11.05
CA ARG A 583 -31.91 1.33 11.11
C ARG A 583 -31.13 2.65 11.15
N PRO A 584 -31.00 3.27 12.33
CA PRO A 584 -30.38 4.60 12.47
C PRO A 584 -28.91 4.65 12.05
N ASN A 585 -28.18 3.52 12.12
CA ASN A 585 -26.76 3.43 11.80
C ASN A 585 -26.47 3.01 10.35
N THR A 586 -27.46 3.06 9.45
CA THR A 586 -27.26 2.67 8.04
C THR A 586 -26.53 3.78 7.29
N ILE A 587 -25.36 3.47 6.75
CA ILE A 587 -24.61 4.38 5.86
C ILE A 587 -25.34 4.38 4.51
N PRO A 588 -25.65 5.55 3.92
CA PRO A 588 -26.20 5.60 2.57
C PRO A 588 -25.16 5.02 1.60
N ASN A 589 -25.55 3.98 0.87
CA ASN A 589 -24.72 3.35 -0.15
C ASN A 589 -25.40 3.48 -1.52
N ASN A 590 -24.58 3.58 -2.57
CA ASN A 590 -25.06 3.53 -3.96
C ASN A 590 -24.32 2.39 -4.64
N GLU A 591 -25.02 1.28 -4.84
CA GLU A 591 -24.45 0.02 -5.34
C GLU A 591 -23.74 0.17 -6.70
N LEU A 592 -24.24 1.05 -7.57
CA LEU A 592 -23.61 1.34 -8.86
C LEU A 592 -22.27 2.06 -8.67
N LEU A 593 -22.24 3.09 -7.83
CA LEU A 593 -20.99 3.81 -7.54
C LEU A 593 -20.01 2.93 -6.78
N ASP A 594 -20.53 2.08 -5.89
CA ASP A 594 -19.74 1.10 -5.17
C ASP A 594 -19.10 0.11 -6.16
N LEU A 595 -19.84 -0.44 -7.12
CA LEU A 595 -19.29 -1.28 -8.19
C LEU A 595 -18.24 -0.53 -9.02
N LEU A 596 -18.55 0.68 -9.49
CA LEU A 596 -17.66 1.48 -10.33
C LEU A 596 -16.37 1.88 -9.59
N SER A 597 -16.43 2.10 -8.28
CA SER A 597 -15.24 2.41 -7.45
C SER A 597 -14.21 1.26 -7.36
N ARG A 598 -14.57 0.06 -7.82
CA ARG A 598 -13.66 -1.11 -7.95
C ARG A 598 -13.09 -1.29 -9.35
N VAL A 599 -13.74 -0.71 -10.35
CA VAL A 599 -13.23 -0.78 -11.72
C VAL A 599 -12.01 0.13 -11.80
N PRO A 600 -10.87 -0.33 -12.35
CA PRO A 600 -9.72 0.51 -12.49
C PRO A 600 -9.92 1.54 -13.60
N ASP A 601 -9.46 2.77 -13.38
CA ASP A 601 -9.31 3.73 -14.48
C ASP A 601 -8.06 3.43 -15.32
N ASN A 602 -7.81 4.23 -16.36
CA ASN A 602 -6.69 3.95 -17.28
C ASN A 602 -5.32 4.17 -16.62
N GLU A 603 -5.24 5.04 -15.62
CA GLU A 603 -4.00 5.31 -14.89
C GLU A 603 -3.66 4.15 -13.95
N GLU A 604 -4.67 3.67 -13.21
CA GLU A 604 -4.55 2.47 -12.37
C GLU A 604 -4.16 1.22 -13.17
N LYS A 605 -4.67 1.08 -14.40
CA LYS A 605 -4.25 -0.01 -15.30
C LYS A 605 -2.75 0.02 -15.62
N ILE A 606 -2.18 1.21 -15.84
CA ILE A 606 -0.73 1.36 -16.09
C ILE A 606 0.06 0.93 -14.85
N TYR A 607 -0.40 1.32 -13.65
CA TYR A 607 0.23 0.91 -12.40
C TYR A 607 0.30 -0.62 -12.27
N TYR A 608 -0.79 -1.31 -12.65
CA TYR A 608 -0.90 -2.77 -12.54
C TYR A 608 -0.27 -3.53 -13.70
N LYS A 609 0.03 -2.86 -14.82
CA LYS A 609 0.63 -3.49 -16.00
C LYS A 609 2.03 -3.99 -15.67
N GLU A 610 2.25 -5.29 -15.89
CA GLU A 610 3.57 -5.90 -15.71
C GLU A 610 4.52 -5.44 -16.83
N MET A 611 5.69 -4.94 -16.45
CA MET A 611 6.73 -4.61 -17.41
C MET A 611 7.41 -5.89 -17.93
N ARG A 612 7.79 -5.91 -19.20
CA ARG A 612 8.54 -7.04 -19.79
C ARG A 612 9.89 -7.22 -19.08
N THR A 613 10.16 -8.42 -18.59
CA THR A 613 11.49 -8.80 -18.13
C THR A 613 12.36 -9.12 -19.35
N ASN A 614 13.47 -8.43 -19.52
CA ASN A 614 14.47 -8.80 -20.52
C ASN A 614 15.27 -9.98 -19.97
N ASP A 615 14.67 -11.17 -19.94
CA ASP A 615 15.38 -12.41 -19.54
C ASP A 615 16.03 -13.12 -20.75
N SER A 616 16.29 -12.40 -21.85
CA SER A 616 16.94 -12.93 -23.06
C SER A 616 18.41 -12.51 -23.17
N ALA A 617 19.22 -12.75 -22.14
CA ALA A 617 20.67 -12.49 -22.20
C ALA A 617 21.55 -13.66 -21.73
N ASP A 618 20.98 -14.86 -21.58
CA ASP A 618 21.79 -16.05 -21.34
C ASP A 618 21.31 -17.22 -22.22
N GLY A 619 22.18 -17.65 -23.14
CA GLY A 619 21.97 -18.82 -24.00
C GLY A 619 21.57 -18.53 -25.46
N GLY A 620 22.55 -18.26 -26.32
CA GLY A 620 22.38 -18.40 -27.77
C GLY A 620 23.22 -17.45 -28.62
N SER A 621 24.41 -17.91 -29.01
CA SER A 621 25.14 -17.36 -30.15
C SER A 621 24.25 -17.32 -31.39
N GLY A 622 24.06 -16.15 -31.98
CA GLY A 622 23.27 -15.94 -33.20
C GLY A 622 23.34 -14.49 -33.64
N GLY A 623 24.35 -14.16 -34.44
CA GLY A 623 24.51 -12.83 -35.01
C GLY A 623 23.43 -12.49 -36.03
N GLY A 624 23.06 -11.21 -36.07
CA GLY A 624 22.38 -10.58 -37.19
C GLY A 624 21.01 -10.00 -36.86
N ASP A 625 20.96 -8.74 -36.40
CA ASP A 625 19.98 -7.76 -36.89
C ASP A 625 20.24 -6.33 -36.39
N LYS A 626 21.42 -5.78 -36.74
CA LYS A 626 21.74 -4.35 -36.53
C LYS A 626 21.60 -3.49 -37.80
N SER A 627 21.08 -4.02 -38.92
CA SER A 627 21.04 -3.26 -40.18
C SER A 627 19.70 -2.64 -40.55
N ASN A 628 18.63 -2.75 -39.75
CA ASN A 628 17.29 -2.31 -40.17
C ASN A 628 16.75 -1.03 -39.49
N LYS A 629 17.55 -0.36 -38.65
CA LYS A 629 17.17 0.93 -38.02
C LYS A 629 17.80 2.17 -38.67
N GLU A 630 18.84 2.03 -39.50
CA GLU A 630 19.45 3.17 -40.22
C GLU A 630 18.82 3.44 -41.59
N THR A 631 18.14 2.48 -42.21
CA THR A 631 17.58 2.66 -43.57
C THR A 631 16.29 3.46 -43.61
N LYS A 632 15.55 3.58 -42.48
CA LYS A 632 14.31 4.38 -42.42
C LYS A 632 14.52 5.87 -42.15
N ARG A 633 15.74 6.32 -41.83
CA ARG A 633 16.04 7.74 -41.55
C ARG A 633 16.54 8.53 -42.77
N LYS A 634 16.68 7.90 -43.95
CA LYS A 634 17.11 8.54 -45.21
C LYS A 634 16.03 8.64 -46.30
N GLN A 635 14.74 8.50 -45.97
CA GLN A 635 13.62 8.70 -46.91
C GLN A 635 12.61 9.79 -46.48
N LYS A 636 13.02 10.69 -45.59
CA LYS A 636 12.36 11.97 -45.37
C LYS A 636 13.42 13.07 -45.24
N LEU A 637 13.96 13.47 -46.38
CA LEU A 637 14.61 14.75 -46.63
C LEU A 637 14.52 15.04 -48.12
#